data_AF-A0A2E3U9V0-F1
#
_entry.id   AF-A0A2E3U9V0-F1
#
_cell.length_a   1.000
_cell.length_b   1.000
_cell.length_c   1.000
_cell.angle_alpha   90.00
_cell.angle_beta   90.00
_cell.angle_gamma   90.00
#
_symmetry.space_group_name_H-M   'P 1'
#
loop_
_entity.id
_entity.type
_entity.pdbx_description
1 polymer ?
#
loop_
_entity_poly.entity_id
_entity_poly.type
_entity_poly.pdbx_seq_one_letter_code
_entity_poly.pdbx_strand_id
1 'polypeptide(L)'
;MTIRVALKHSTRYEFDRPIEVGAHQIRLKPAPHCRTPIDAYSLKITGGEYFINWQQDPFGNHIARLVFPEKISRLHIDVELIAPMTVVNPFDFFVEEYAEHFPFDYTPALRKELAPYLESSQSWPLLDKWLSSVKRDHTDITGFLVGLNQRLAQDIEYLIRMEPGVQTPQETLELARGSCRDSTWLLVHILRRLGLAARFVSGYLVQLTADVKALDGPSGTDKDFTDLHAWCEVFIPGAGWIGLDPTSGLFAGEGHLPLAATPDPAGAAPITGATEPTEVTFGFEMSVTRVHEDPRVTKPYTESQWTRIDALGDVVDRQLEALDVRLTMGGEPTFVSVDDMDAPEWTIAAQGPTKRKLSEQLMRRLRPHYAPNSLLQYQQGKWYPGEVLPRWALACYWRRDGKPMWRDDQWLADIDTDYGFGEKEARGFANALVTALKVPARFLIPCHEDAYYYLWLEQQQPADLDLHAEDLSDDINRARLARVLERGLDKPVGLTLPLTRENGRWMTGHWPLKRDHLFLIPGDSPMGLRLPLSSLPIKKREEIPPRSPFAELPELDDLLGQAGEVARMYNHVPADTEGTPGHHHQGAGQNWQEQLIDIADEGVIGTALCIEAREGKLFIFLPPLNLLEDYLSLLAVVEHTAAALQMPVCIEGYPPPSDPRLEKFMITPDPGVIEVNVMPASSWPDLVDNTRVLYEEARLTRLGTEKFMLDGRHTGTGGGNHVTLGGRTPEESPFLRRPDLLGSMLTFWQHHPSLSYLFSGMFIGPTSQAPRVDEARHEALYELEIALSQMPKGDVREPWLVDRLVRNLLTDITGNTHRAEFCVDKMYSPDSATGRLGLLELRGFEMPPHAEMSLMQQLLIRALVARFYQDPYRKPLVRWGTALHDKWMMPHFIWQDLADVLVDLREHGFDFDLAWFAPFLEFRFPMIGEVRYEGTHLSLRQAIEPWHVLGEEASGGGTARYVDSSVERLEVKLTDFNPSRHVLTCNGYKVPLQATGVPGEAVAAVRYRAWQPPSALHPRIKVHAPLVFDLVDTWHQRSMGGCTYHVVHPAGRNYETFPVNANEAEARRMARFWAHGHSHGKVEHIPQAPGQDYPHTLDLRRAGVASTGL
;
A
#
# COMPACT_ATOMS: atom_id res chain seq x y z
N MET A 1 18.12 -2.61 6.08
CA MET A 1 18.25 -1.28 6.72
C MET A 1 18.44 -1.53 8.20
N THR A 2 19.27 -0.77 8.91
CA THR A 2 19.50 -1.12 10.31
C THR A 2 19.61 0.09 11.22
N ILE A 3 18.79 0.11 12.27
CA ILE A 3 18.92 1.08 13.36
C ILE A 3 20.09 0.61 14.22
N ARG A 4 21.15 1.41 14.33
CA ARG A 4 22.22 1.15 15.30
C ARG A 4 21.88 1.83 16.61
N VAL A 5 21.94 1.06 17.69
CA VAL A 5 21.68 1.56 19.03
C VAL A 5 22.93 1.48 19.88
N ALA A 6 23.15 2.48 20.71
CA ALA A 6 24.11 2.45 21.80
C ALA A 6 23.35 2.24 23.12
N LEU A 7 23.60 1.11 23.76
CA LEU A 7 23.10 0.77 25.08
C LEU A 7 24.17 1.09 26.12
N LYS A 8 23.75 1.76 27.21
CA LYS A 8 24.58 2.04 28.38
C LYS A 8 23.96 1.42 29.61
N HIS A 9 24.78 0.74 30.39
CA HIS A 9 24.44 0.15 31.68
C HIS A 9 25.43 0.69 32.70
N SER A 10 24.94 1.28 33.79
CA SER A 10 25.75 1.74 34.91
C SER A 10 25.23 1.13 36.21
N THR A 11 26.10 0.44 36.94
CA THR A 11 25.83 -0.04 38.31
C THR A 11 26.86 0.55 39.26
N ARG A 12 26.39 1.24 40.30
CA ARG A 12 27.21 2.00 41.24
C ARG A 12 26.95 1.55 42.65
N TYR A 13 28.02 1.15 43.33
CA TYR A 13 28.05 0.87 44.75
C TYR A 13 28.94 1.93 45.41
N GLU A 14 28.36 2.76 46.27
CA GLU A 14 29.10 3.68 47.14
C GLU A 14 29.04 3.11 48.56
N PHE A 15 30.20 2.76 49.10
CA PHE A 15 30.32 2.18 50.44
C PHE A 15 30.52 3.30 51.46
N ASP A 16 29.90 3.18 52.63
CA ASP A 16 30.03 4.14 53.73
C ASP A 16 31.46 4.27 54.28
N ARG A 17 32.32 3.28 54.01
CA ARG A 17 33.74 3.22 54.38
C ARG A 17 34.55 2.39 53.37
N PRO A 18 35.90 2.53 53.33
CA PRO A 18 36.74 1.60 52.58
C PRO A 18 36.60 0.16 53.12
N ILE A 19 36.21 -0.76 52.25
CA ILE A 19 35.99 -2.17 52.59
C ILE A 19 36.83 -3.12 51.73
N GLU A 20 37.09 -4.31 52.24
CA GLU A 20 37.57 -5.42 51.42
C GLU A 20 36.44 -5.94 50.52
N VAL A 21 36.74 -6.01 49.22
CA VAL A 21 35.83 -6.47 48.19
C VAL A 21 36.41 -7.75 47.60
N GLY A 22 35.71 -8.86 47.83
CA GLY A 22 36.12 -10.16 47.32
C GLY A 22 36.06 -10.25 45.80
N ALA A 23 36.42 -11.40 45.25
CA ALA A 23 36.37 -11.59 43.80
C ALA A 23 34.95 -11.39 43.26
N HIS A 24 34.80 -10.53 42.25
CA HIS A 24 33.54 -10.26 41.58
C HIS A 24 33.53 -10.90 40.19
N GLN A 25 32.40 -11.44 39.78
CA GLN A 25 32.15 -11.98 38.44
C GLN A 25 31.11 -11.10 37.76
N ILE A 26 31.43 -10.59 36.58
CA ILE A 26 30.57 -9.75 35.76
C ILE A 26 30.22 -10.51 34.47
N ARG A 27 28.91 -10.68 34.24
CA ARG A 27 28.30 -11.34 33.08
C ARG A 27 27.49 -10.33 32.26
N LEU A 28 28.10 -9.19 31.95
CA LEU A 28 27.45 -8.08 31.22
C LEU A 28 27.94 -7.95 29.76
N LYS A 29 28.70 -8.95 29.28
CA LYS A 29 29.10 -9.05 27.88
C LYS A 29 28.18 -10.04 27.16
N PRO A 30 27.59 -9.67 26.01
CA PRO A 30 26.76 -10.59 25.23
C PRO A 30 27.44 -11.94 24.97
N ALA A 31 26.65 -13.00 25.05
CA ALA A 31 27.09 -14.36 24.89
C ALA A 31 27.46 -14.63 23.41
N PRO A 32 28.36 -15.60 23.14
CA PRO A 32 28.77 -15.93 21.76
C PRO A 32 27.62 -16.35 20.83
N HIS A 33 26.50 -16.81 21.39
CA HIS A 33 25.32 -17.27 20.64
C HIS A 33 24.26 -16.16 20.46
N CYS A 34 24.56 -14.90 20.82
CA CYS A 34 23.68 -13.78 20.53
C CYS A 34 23.48 -13.64 19.02
N ARG A 35 22.22 -13.67 18.56
CA ARG A 35 21.87 -13.57 17.14
C ARG A 35 22.14 -12.17 16.58
N THR A 36 21.96 -11.15 17.41
CA THR A 36 22.25 -9.76 17.08
C THR A 36 23.77 -9.52 17.19
N PRO A 37 24.44 -9.09 16.12
CA PRO A 37 25.87 -8.84 16.17
C PRO A 37 26.18 -7.66 17.09
N ILE A 38 27.37 -7.68 17.71
CA ILE A 38 27.83 -6.62 18.61
C ILE A 38 29.03 -5.94 17.95
N ASP A 39 28.80 -4.75 17.40
CA ASP A 39 29.81 -3.99 16.65
C ASP A 39 30.90 -3.44 17.57
N ALA A 40 30.51 -3.01 18.77
CA ALA A 40 31.44 -2.51 19.79
C ALA A 40 30.95 -2.87 21.20
N TYR A 41 31.91 -3.12 22.10
CA TYR A 41 31.67 -3.39 23.52
C TYR A 41 32.78 -2.76 24.37
N SER A 42 32.38 -2.11 25.46
CA SER A 42 33.27 -1.52 26.45
C SER A 42 32.83 -1.89 27.86
N LEU A 43 33.79 -2.24 28.71
CA LEU A 43 33.61 -2.45 30.15
C LEU A 43 34.60 -1.55 30.89
N LYS A 44 34.08 -0.62 31.68
CA LYS A 44 34.87 0.30 32.49
C LYS A 44 34.54 0.09 33.97
N ILE A 45 35.59 -0.14 34.76
CA ILE A 45 35.49 -0.30 36.20
C ILE A 45 36.15 0.90 36.86
N THR A 46 35.45 1.55 37.80
CA THR A 46 35.98 2.67 38.59
C THR A 46 35.83 2.35 40.07
N GLY A 47 36.86 2.60 40.90
CA GLY A 47 36.76 2.29 42.33
C GLY A 47 38.07 2.05 43.06
N GLY A 48 39.13 1.74 42.33
CA GLY A 48 40.47 1.46 42.84
C GLY A 48 41.28 0.68 41.79
N GLU A 49 42.49 0.27 42.14
CA GLU A 49 43.27 -0.68 41.33
C GLU A 49 42.57 -2.06 41.33
N TYR A 50 42.58 -2.75 40.19
CA TYR A 50 41.96 -4.06 40.05
C TYR A 50 42.69 -4.93 39.04
N PHE A 51 42.58 -6.24 39.20
CA PHE A 51 42.96 -7.22 38.18
C PHE A 51 41.70 -7.76 37.53
N ILE A 52 41.68 -7.77 36.19
CA ILE A 52 40.61 -8.37 35.39
C ILE A 52 41.12 -9.60 34.66
N ASN A 53 40.40 -10.71 34.78
CA ASN A 53 40.63 -11.92 34.00
C ASN A 53 39.35 -12.30 33.24
N TRP A 54 39.43 -12.42 31.92
CA TRP A 54 38.33 -12.90 31.10
C TRP A 54 38.37 -14.42 31.01
N GLN A 55 37.23 -15.06 31.27
CA GLN A 55 37.08 -16.51 31.23
C GLN A 55 35.74 -16.89 30.61
N GLN A 56 35.61 -18.16 30.21
CA GLN A 56 34.33 -18.78 29.88
C GLN A 56 33.91 -19.72 31.01
N ASP A 57 32.62 -19.73 31.32
CA ASP A 57 32.04 -20.72 32.24
C ASP A 57 31.77 -22.06 31.53
N PRO A 58 31.39 -23.12 32.26
CA PRO A 58 31.08 -24.43 31.66
C PRO A 58 29.93 -24.41 30.63
N PHE A 59 29.15 -23.32 30.57
CA PHE A 59 28.02 -23.14 29.65
C PHE A 59 28.38 -22.24 28.46
N GLY A 60 29.64 -21.77 28.38
CA GLY A 60 30.15 -20.93 27.30
C GLY A 60 29.86 -19.43 27.45
N ASN A 61 29.39 -18.97 28.61
CA ASN A 61 29.12 -17.55 28.86
C ASN A 61 30.42 -16.79 29.14
N HIS A 62 30.48 -15.53 28.71
CA HIS A 62 31.61 -14.65 28.99
C HIS A 62 31.56 -14.14 30.44
N ILE A 63 32.65 -14.30 31.19
CA ILE A 63 32.78 -13.80 32.57
C ILE A 63 34.05 -12.94 32.70
N ALA A 64 33.88 -11.69 33.14
CA ALA A 64 34.97 -10.88 33.65
C ALA A 64 35.09 -11.11 35.17
N ARG A 65 36.21 -11.72 35.60
CA ARG A 65 36.52 -11.91 37.01
C ARG A 65 37.42 -10.78 37.50
N LEU A 66 36.91 -9.97 38.41
CA LEU A 66 37.62 -8.87 39.06
C LEU A 66 38.16 -9.29 40.42
N VAL A 67 39.38 -8.87 40.73
CA VAL A 67 40.00 -9.01 42.05
C VAL A 67 40.58 -7.67 42.46
N PHE A 68 40.24 -7.21 43.66
CA PHE A 68 40.69 -5.94 44.22
C PHE A 68 41.78 -6.22 45.27
N PRO A 69 43.02 -5.72 45.08
CA PRO A 69 44.11 -5.93 46.03
C PRO A 69 44.01 -5.01 47.26
N GLU A 70 43.35 -3.86 47.14
CA GLU A 70 43.21 -2.86 48.19
C GLU A 70 41.74 -2.63 48.57
N LYS A 71 41.52 -2.02 49.74
CA LYS A 71 40.18 -1.64 50.16
C LYS A 71 39.66 -0.48 49.32
N ILE A 72 38.41 -0.58 48.85
CA ILE A 72 37.78 0.43 48.00
C ILE A 72 36.57 1.05 48.69
N SER A 73 36.31 2.33 48.41
CA SER A 73 35.14 3.05 48.92
C SER A 73 33.99 3.13 47.92
N ARG A 74 34.25 2.79 46.65
CA ARG A 74 33.23 2.76 45.60
C ARG A 74 33.56 1.68 44.57
N LEU A 75 32.54 1.12 43.95
CA LEU A 75 32.64 0.23 42.80
C LEU A 75 31.61 0.64 41.75
N HIS A 76 32.08 1.19 40.64
CA HIS A 76 31.24 1.54 39.49
C HIS A 76 31.58 0.60 38.33
N ILE A 77 30.54 0.03 37.75
CA ILE A 77 30.62 -0.88 36.61
C ILE A 77 29.80 -0.24 35.50
N ASP A 78 30.49 0.28 34.50
CA ASP A 78 29.89 0.90 33.32
C ASP A 78 30.13 0.01 32.09
N VAL A 79 29.05 -0.32 31.39
CA VAL A 79 29.07 -1.08 30.14
C VAL A 79 28.42 -0.26 29.04
N GLU A 80 29.08 -0.22 27.89
CA GLU A 80 28.53 0.38 26.67
C GLU A 80 28.66 -0.60 25.53
N LEU A 81 27.59 -0.81 24.76
CA LEU A 81 27.61 -1.64 23.56
C LEU A 81 26.90 -0.94 22.40
N ILE A 82 27.39 -1.19 21.19
CA ILE A 82 26.76 -0.77 19.95
C ILE A 82 26.31 -2.02 19.20
N ALA A 83 25.03 -2.07 18.85
CA ALA A 83 24.46 -3.19 18.13
C ALA A 83 23.49 -2.69 17.03
N PRO A 84 23.52 -3.25 15.82
CA PRO A 84 22.51 -3.02 14.82
C PRO A 84 21.26 -3.86 15.14
N MET A 85 20.13 -3.19 15.36
CA MET A 85 18.81 -3.80 15.62
C MET A 85 18.21 -4.29 14.30
N THR A 86 18.82 -5.36 13.80
CA THR A 86 18.37 -6.08 12.61
C THR A 86 17.17 -6.95 12.95
N VAL A 87 16.07 -6.86 12.21
CA VAL A 87 14.92 -7.75 12.46
C VAL A 87 15.29 -9.21 12.28
N VAL A 88 14.98 -10.02 13.28
CA VAL A 88 15.28 -11.45 13.28
C VAL A 88 13.97 -12.22 13.35
N ASN A 89 13.72 -13.11 12.39
CA ASN A 89 12.58 -14.02 12.48
C ASN A 89 12.82 -15.06 13.59
N PRO A 90 12.01 -15.05 14.66
CA PRO A 90 12.17 -16.00 15.76
C PRO A 90 11.71 -17.43 15.39
N PHE A 91 10.97 -17.60 14.28
CA PHE A 91 10.47 -18.88 13.77
C PHE A 91 11.33 -19.46 12.64
N ASP A 92 12.51 -18.88 12.38
CA ASP A 92 13.39 -19.32 11.31
C ASP A 92 14.35 -20.42 11.77
N PHE A 93 13.80 -21.63 11.90
CA PHE A 93 14.53 -22.84 12.26
C PHE A 93 13.86 -24.08 11.65
N PHE A 94 14.59 -25.20 11.64
CA PHE A 94 14.08 -26.50 11.18
C PHE A 94 14.02 -27.44 12.36
N VAL A 95 13.00 -28.30 12.42
CA VAL A 95 12.87 -29.33 13.45
C VAL A 95 13.17 -30.69 12.83
N GLU A 96 13.79 -31.58 13.59
CA GLU A 96 13.96 -32.98 13.18
C GLU A 96 12.61 -33.69 13.10
N GLU A 97 12.41 -34.57 12.12
CA GLU A 97 11.13 -35.24 11.82
C GLU A 97 10.48 -35.90 13.06
N TYR A 98 11.29 -36.52 13.94
CA TYR A 98 10.79 -37.18 15.15
C TYR A 98 10.34 -36.22 16.26
N ALA A 99 10.67 -34.93 16.15
CA ALA A 99 10.40 -33.89 17.14
C ALA A 99 9.45 -32.79 16.61
N GLU A 100 8.95 -32.91 15.37
CA GLU A 100 7.99 -31.98 14.77
C GLU A 100 6.71 -31.83 15.60
N HIS A 101 6.31 -32.90 16.29
CA HIS A 101 5.09 -32.93 17.09
C HIS A 101 5.38 -33.23 18.55
N PHE A 102 4.68 -32.52 19.44
CA PHE A 102 4.69 -32.81 20.86
C PHE A 102 3.63 -33.89 21.20
N PRO A 103 3.92 -34.86 22.08
CA PRO A 103 5.19 -35.11 22.78
C PRO A 103 6.19 -35.93 21.96
N PHE A 104 7.49 -35.66 22.17
CA PHE A 104 8.60 -36.46 21.63
C PHE A 104 9.63 -36.80 22.72
N ASP A 105 10.48 -37.80 22.47
CA ASP A 105 11.58 -38.17 23.35
C ASP A 105 12.94 -37.82 22.74
N TYR A 106 13.85 -37.26 23.53
CA TYR A 106 15.24 -37.08 23.12
C TYR A 106 15.95 -38.42 22.95
N THR A 107 16.86 -38.49 21.97
CA THR A 107 17.74 -39.67 21.83
C THR A 107 18.57 -39.88 23.10
N PRO A 108 18.95 -41.13 23.47
CA PRO A 108 19.68 -41.39 24.71
C PRO A 108 21.00 -40.62 24.85
N ALA A 109 21.71 -40.38 23.73
CA ALA A 109 22.94 -39.60 23.70
C ALA A 109 22.66 -38.13 24.02
N LEU A 110 21.71 -37.53 23.30
CA LEU A 110 21.34 -36.13 23.49
C LEU A 110 20.75 -35.87 24.87
N ARG A 111 19.92 -36.79 25.39
CA ARG A 111 19.37 -36.72 26.75
C ARG A 111 20.47 -36.67 27.83
N LYS A 112 21.57 -37.40 27.63
CA LYS A 112 22.72 -37.38 28.53
C LYS A 112 23.41 -36.02 28.53
N GLU A 113 23.56 -35.41 27.37
CA GLU A 113 24.15 -34.07 27.21
C GLU A 113 23.24 -32.97 27.81
N LEU A 114 21.93 -33.14 27.67
CA LEU A 114 20.92 -32.21 28.18
C LEU A 114 20.53 -32.43 29.65
N ALA A 115 21.16 -33.39 30.35
CA ALA A 115 20.75 -33.79 31.69
C ALA A 115 20.61 -32.62 32.70
N PRO A 116 21.53 -31.63 32.78
CA PRO A 116 21.37 -30.48 33.68
C PRO A 116 20.13 -29.63 33.39
N TYR A 117 19.69 -29.61 32.13
CA TYR A 117 18.56 -28.81 31.65
C TYR A 117 17.21 -29.53 31.77
N LEU A 118 17.22 -30.80 32.17
CA LEU A 118 16.03 -31.64 32.39
C LEU A 118 15.73 -31.85 33.88
N GLU A 119 16.57 -31.34 34.77
CA GLU A 119 16.46 -31.59 36.21
C GLU A 119 15.17 -30.99 36.81
N SER A 120 14.34 -31.84 37.41
CA SER A 120 13.05 -31.49 38.01
C SER A 120 12.84 -32.19 39.36
N SER A 121 13.85 -32.12 40.24
CA SER A 121 13.89 -32.84 41.52
C SER A 121 12.92 -32.31 42.60
N GLN A 122 12.29 -31.16 42.39
CA GLN A 122 11.35 -30.53 43.34
C GLN A 122 9.90 -30.65 42.85
N SER A 123 8.98 -30.97 43.78
CA SER A 123 7.54 -31.05 43.52
C SER A 123 6.83 -29.82 44.09
N TRP A 124 5.98 -29.19 43.26
CA TRP A 124 5.18 -28.02 43.62
C TRP A 124 3.71 -28.31 43.28
N PRO A 125 2.81 -28.42 44.27
CA PRO A 125 1.42 -28.80 44.04
C PRO A 125 0.64 -27.90 43.07
N LEU A 126 0.91 -26.59 43.08
CA LEU A 126 0.23 -25.68 42.15
C LEU A 126 0.77 -25.80 40.73
N LEU A 127 2.05 -26.09 40.56
CA LEU A 127 2.61 -26.39 39.24
C LEU A 127 1.99 -27.68 38.70
N ASP A 128 1.87 -28.71 39.53
CA ASP A 128 1.24 -29.99 39.15
C ASP A 128 -0.23 -29.78 38.73
N LYS A 129 -0.97 -28.94 39.46
CA LYS A 129 -2.33 -28.53 39.10
C LYS A 129 -2.37 -27.77 37.77
N TRP A 130 -1.48 -26.80 37.58
CA TRP A 130 -1.40 -26.03 36.35
C TRP A 130 -1.11 -26.94 35.15
N LEU A 131 -0.11 -27.81 35.27
CA LEU A 131 0.28 -28.80 34.25
C LEU A 131 -0.83 -29.80 33.89
N SER A 132 -1.71 -30.15 34.84
CA SER A 132 -2.84 -31.07 34.60
C SER A 132 -3.86 -30.52 33.59
N SER A 133 -3.90 -29.21 33.44
CA SER A 133 -4.79 -28.51 32.51
C SER A 133 -4.13 -28.20 31.16
N VAL A 134 -2.86 -28.56 30.98
CA VAL A 134 -2.16 -28.41 29.69
C VAL A 134 -2.55 -29.58 28.80
N LYS A 135 -3.18 -29.28 27.66
CA LYS A 135 -3.49 -30.31 26.64
C LYS A 135 -2.18 -30.85 26.08
N ARG A 136 -2.06 -32.18 26.02
CA ARG A 136 -0.88 -32.90 25.49
C ARG A 136 -1.23 -33.66 24.22
N ASP A 137 -2.15 -33.08 23.44
CA ASP A 137 -2.58 -33.64 22.17
C ASP A 137 -1.43 -33.54 21.16
N HIS A 138 -1.39 -34.48 20.21
CA HIS A 138 -0.38 -34.51 19.16
C HIS A 138 -0.50 -33.25 18.29
N THR A 139 0.35 -32.27 18.57
CA THR A 139 0.30 -30.93 17.99
C THR A 139 1.69 -30.53 17.52
N ASP A 140 1.75 -29.68 16.50
CA ASP A 140 3.01 -29.08 16.06
C ASP A 140 3.74 -28.44 17.24
N ILE A 141 5.04 -28.72 17.37
CA ILE A 141 5.85 -28.28 18.52
C ILE A 141 5.92 -26.76 18.62
N THR A 142 5.96 -26.05 17.48
CA THR A 142 6.01 -24.58 17.46
C THR A 142 4.70 -24.00 17.97
N GLY A 143 3.57 -24.49 17.46
CA GLY A 143 2.24 -24.11 17.94
C GLY A 143 2.04 -24.40 19.43
N PHE A 144 2.52 -25.56 19.89
CA PHE A 144 2.49 -25.93 21.31
C PHE A 144 3.28 -24.94 22.19
N LEU A 145 4.51 -24.60 21.80
CA LEU A 145 5.36 -23.65 22.52
C LEU A 145 4.75 -22.24 22.56
N VAL A 146 4.19 -21.75 21.44
CA VAL A 146 3.50 -20.46 21.37
C VAL A 146 2.30 -20.44 22.31
N GLY A 147 1.42 -21.45 22.22
CA GLY A 147 0.22 -21.53 23.06
C GLY A 147 0.56 -21.63 24.55
N LEU A 148 1.61 -22.38 24.91
CA LEU A 148 2.07 -22.50 26.29
C LEU A 148 2.60 -21.17 26.85
N ASN A 149 3.41 -20.47 26.06
CA ASN A 149 4.01 -19.20 26.46
C ASN A 149 2.96 -18.09 26.61
N GLN A 150 2.04 -17.97 25.65
CA GLN A 150 0.95 -16.99 25.70
C GLN A 150 0.03 -17.23 26.89
N ARG A 151 -0.30 -18.50 27.16
CA ARG A 151 -1.12 -18.84 28.31
C ARG A 151 -0.44 -18.42 29.62
N LEU A 152 0.86 -18.72 29.79
CA LEU A 152 1.58 -18.33 31.00
C LEU A 152 1.60 -16.81 31.19
N ALA A 153 1.80 -16.06 30.11
CA ALA A 153 1.77 -14.59 30.12
C ALA A 153 0.38 -14.04 30.51
N GLN A 154 -0.70 -14.73 30.15
CA GLN A 154 -2.07 -14.37 30.56
C GLN A 154 -2.39 -14.76 32.01
N ASP A 155 -1.80 -15.86 32.50
CA ASP A 155 -2.05 -16.40 33.83
C ASP A 155 -1.30 -15.64 34.95
N ILE A 156 -0.21 -14.92 34.64
CA ILE A 156 0.66 -14.25 35.61
C ILE A 156 0.75 -12.74 35.36
N GLU A 157 0.33 -11.93 36.33
CA GLU A 157 0.44 -10.47 36.28
C GLU A 157 1.91 -10.01 36.40
N TYR A 158 2.40 -9.21 35.45
CA TYR A 158 3.76 -8.68 35.48
C TYR A 158 3.91 -7.51 36.46
N LEU A 159 4.94 -7.53 37.30
CA LEU A 159 5.30 -6.41 38.17
C LEU A 159 6.81 -6.25 38.38
N ILE A 160 7.23 -5.02 38.67
CA ILE A 160 8.63 -4.68 38.93
C ILE A 160 8.94 -4.92 40.42
N ARG A 161 10.00 -5.68 40.70
CA ARG A 161 10.40 -6.09 42.05
C ARG A 161 11.83 -5.68 42.37
N MET A 162 12.00 -5.08 43.55
CA MET A 162 13.32 -4.73 44.08
C MET A 162 13.86 -5.76 45.07
N GLU A 163 13.03 -6.71 45.53
CA GLU A 163 13.50 -7.73 46.48
C GLU A 163 14.58 -8.61 45.84
N PRO A 164 15.58 -9.10 46.60
CA PRO A 164 16.56 -10.03 46.07
C PRO A 164 15.96 -11.44 45.86
N GLY A 165 16.55 -12.19 44.91
CA GLY A 165 16.19 -13.58 44.63
C GLY A 165 15.07 -13.77 43.61
N VAL A 166 14.83 -15.02 43.21
CA VAL A 166 13.79 -15.44 42.27
C VAL A 166 12.71 -16.19 43.04
N GLN A 167 11.44 -15.89 42.81
CA GLN A 167 10.32 -16.66 43.38
C GLN A 167 10.37 -18.11 42.90
N THR A 168 10.00 -19.02 43.80
CA THR A 168 9.78 -20.42 43.41
C THR A 168 8.54 -20.54 42.52
N PRO A 169 8.45 -21.55 41.64
CA PRO A 169 7.25 -21.78 40.82
C PRO A 169 5.95 -21.85 41.63
N GLN A 170 6.01 -22.38 42.86
CA GLN A 170 4.88 -22.41 43.78
C GLN A 170 4.44 -21.00 44.20
N GLU A 171 5.39 -20.15 44.63
CA GLU A 171 5.09 -18.77 45.05
C GLU A 171 4.54 -17.93 43.89
N THR A 172 5.13 -18.03 42.69
CA THR A 172 4.66 -17.29 41.52
C THR A 172 3.21 -17.64 41.17
N LEU A 173 2.85 -18.93 41.25
CA LEU A 173 1.48 -19.41 41.01
C LEU A 173 0.51 -19.08 42.17
N GLU A 174 0.97 -19.05 43.42
CA GLU A 174 0.16 -18.62 44.57
C GLU A 174 -0.22 -17.14 44.47
N LEU A 175 0.75 -16.30 44.12
CA LEU A 175 0.56 -14.86 44.04
C LEU A 175 -0.10 -14.42 42.73
N ALA A 176 -0.07 -15.29 41.70
CA ALA A 176 -0.48 -15.04 40.32
C ALA A 176 0.17 -13.78 39.72
N ARG A 177 1.38 -13.45 40.20
CA ARG A 177 2.09 -12.22 39.84
C ARG A 177 3.59 -12.39 40.04
N GLY A 178 4.40 -11.77 39.19
CA GLY A 178 5.86 -11.92 39.25
C GLY A 178 6.63 -10.94 38.36
N SER A 179 7.94 -10.85 38.59
CA SER A 179 8.87 -10.13 37.71
C SER A 179 9.36 -11.02 36.56
N CYS A 180 10.09 -10.47 35.59
CA CYS A 180 10.58 -11.23 34.42
C CYS A 180 11.36 -12.49 34.79
N ARG A 181 12.21 -12.42 35.82
CA ARG A 181 12.96 -13.57 36.36
C ARG A 181 12.06 -14.62 37.01
N ASP A 182 10.94 -14.23 37.62
CA ASP A 182 10.03 -15.14 38.31
C ASP A 182 9.22 -15.96 37.28
N SER A 183 8.62 -15.28 36.30
CA SER A 183 7.88 -15.92 35.20
C SER A 183 8.77 -16.80 34.33
N THR A 184 10.01 -16.36 34.08
CA THR A 184 11.02 -17.16 33.38
C THR A 184 11.34 -18.46 34.10
N TRP A 185 11.56 -18.39 35.42
CA TRP A 185 11.89 -19.58 36.19
C TRP A 185 10.73 -20.57 36.28
N LEU A 186 9.51 -20.05 36.39
CA LEU A 186 8.29 -20.84 36.27
C LEU A 186 8.21 -21.56 34.91
N LEU A 187 8.47 -20.85 33.79
CA LEU A 187 8.44 -21.44 32.45
C LEU A 187 9.50 -22.54 32.26
N VAL A 188 10.73 -22.31 32.74
CA VAL A 188 11.81 -23.33 32.73
C VAL A 188 11.33 -24.61 33.41
N HIS A 189 10.71 -24.50 34.58
CA HIS A 189 10.20 -25.67 35.29
C HIS A 189 8.98 -26.31 34.63
N ILE A 190 8.07 -25.54 34.04
CA ILE A 190 6.95 -26.06 33.24
C ILE A 190 7.50 -26.96 32.12
N LEU A 191 8.46 -26.46 31.33
CA LEU A 191 9.03 -27.18 30.19
C LEU A 191 9.78 -28.45 30.63
N ARG A 192 10.58 -28.36 31.70
CA ARG A 192 11.27 -29.54 32.28
C ARG A 192 10.30 -30.63 32.72
N ARG A 193 9.16 -30.26 33.31
CA ARG A 193 8.11 -31.21 33.74
C ARG A 193 7.32 -31.79 32.57
N LEU A 194 7.35 -31.13 31.41
CA LEU A 194 6.84 -31.65 30.14
C LEU A 194 7.85 -32.51 29.38
N GLY A 195 9.06 -32.71 29.93
CA GLY A 195 10.11 -33.52 29.32
C GLY A 195 11.01 -32.76 28.35
N LEU A 196 10.86 -31.44 28.24
CA LEU A 196 11.66 -30.58 27.36
C LEU A 196 12.82 -29.95 28.13
N ALA A 197 14.02 -29.99 27.55
CA ALA A 197 15.21 -29.39 28.14
C ALA A 197 15.12 -27.86 28.06
N ALA A 198 15.22 -27.19 29.21
CA ALA A 198 15.06 -25.74 29.30
C ALA A 198 16.14 -25.08 30.18
N ARG A 199 16.51 -23.84 29.85
CA ARG A 199 17.51 -23.04 30.55
C ARG A 199 17.04 -21.62 30.82
N PHE A 200 17.55 -21.04 31.90
CA PHE A 200 17.31 -19.66 32.30
C PHE A 200 18.30 -18.75 31.58
N VAL A 201 17.82 -17.67 30.96
CA VAL A 201 18.65 -16.69 30.29
C VAL A 201 18.49 -15.34 30.97
N SER A 202 19.62 -14.70 31.27
CA SER A 202 19.67 -13.29 31.66
C SER A 202 20.35 -12.51 30.54
N GLY A 203 19.77 -11.37 30.19
CA GLY A 203 20.26 -10.55 29.10
C GLY A 203 19.80 -9.09 29.15
N TYR A 204 20.10 -8.36 28.08
CA TYR A 204 19.44 -7.07 27.84
C TYR A 204 18.21 -7.28 26.96
N LEU A 205 17.16 -6.53 27.26
CA LEU A 205 16.05 -6.33 26.34
C LEU A 205 16.14 -4.89 25.81
N VAL A 206 16.18 -4.74 24.49
CA VAL A 206 16.03 -3.46 23.80
C VAL A 206 14.69 -3.47 23.10
N GLN A 207 13.84 -2.49 23.40
CA GLN A 207 12.59 -2.28 22.70
C GLN A 207 12.54 -0.85 22.17
N LEU A 208 12.49 -0.74 20.84
CA LEU A 208 12.40 0.53 20.15
C LEU A 208 10.94 0.87 19.88
N THR A 209 10.62 2.16 19.95
CA THR A 209 9.33 2.66 19.52
C THR A 209 9.16 2.41 18.02
N ALA A 210 8.06 1.76 17.65
CA ALA A 210 7.70 1.52 16.26
C ALA A 210 7.46 2.86 15.53
N ASP A 211 7.88 2.94 14.27
CA ASP A 211 7.70 4.16 13.47
C ASP A 211 6.20 4.45 13.21
N VAL A 212 5.41 3.39 13.02
CA VAL A 212 3.96 3.44 12.80
C VAL A 212 3.27 2.59 13.86
N LYS A 213 2.25 3.15 14.51
CA LYS A 213 1.45 2.41 15.48
C LYS A 213 0.62 1.34 14.79
N ALA A 214 0.69 0.11 15.30
CA ALA A 214 -0.13 -1.00 14.82
C ALA A 214 -1.63 -0.67 14.95
N LEU A 215 -2.42 -1.09 13.95
CA LEU A 215 -3.88 -0.96 13.97
C LEU A 215 -4.51 -1.91 15.00
N ASP A 216 -3.96 -3.13 15.12
CA ASP A 216 -4.36 -4.14 16.09
C ASP A 216 -3.17 -4.58 16.96
N GLY A 217 -3.47 -5.05 18.17
CA GLY A 217 -2.48 -5.54 19.12
C GLY A 217 -1.77 -4.44 19.92
N PRO A 218 -0.87 -4.80 20.85
CA PRO A 218 -0.13 -3.82 21.63
C PRO A 218 0.82 -3.03 20.72
N SER A 219 0.71 -1.69 20.73
CA SER A 219 1.51 -0.79 19.89
C SER A 219 3.00 -0.70 20.26
N GLY A 220 3.53 -1.68 20.99
CA GLY A 220 4.87 -1.65 21.55
C GLY A 220 5.02 -0.57 22.62
N THR A 221 6.18 0.09 22.63
CA THR A 221 6.63 0.98 23.70
C THR A 221 6.52 2.44 23.25
N ASP A 222 6.03 3.33 24.11
CA ASP A 222 5.89 4.77 23.77
C ASP A 222 7.23 5.49 23.63
N LYS A 223 8.30 4.89 24.16
CA LYS A 223 9.67 5.39 24.09
C LYS A 223 10.65 4.24 23.94
N ASP A 224 11.76 4.49 23.28
CA ASP A 224 12.89 3.57 23.27
C ASP A 224 13.30 3.30 24.72
N PHE A 225 13.36 2.03 25.08
CA PHE A 225 13.83 1.64 26.40
C PHE A 225 14.69 0.39 26.33
N THR A 226 15.49 0.25 27.37
CA THR A 226 16.29 -0.94 27.59
C THR A 226 16.31 -1.26 29.08
N ASP A 227 16.31 -2.55 29.39
CA ASP A 227 16.44 -3.03 30.76
C ASP A 227 17.20 -4.37 30.80
N LEU A 228 17.66 -4.75 31.98
CA LEU A 228 18.04 -6.13 32.26
C LEU A 228 16.79 -6.99 32.29
N HIS A 229 16.79 -8.06 31.50
CA HIS A 229 15.65 -8.93 31.33
C HIS A 229 16.03 -10.40 31.49
N ALA A 230 15.03 -11.23 31.72
CA ALA A 230 15.17 -12.67 31.77
C ALA A 230 14.11 -13.34 30.91
N TRP A 231 14.50 -14.42 30.24
CA TRP A 231 13.61 -15.27 29.43
C TRP A 231 14.08 -16.73 29.47
N CYS A 232 13.22 -17.63 29.00
CA CYS A 232 13.50 -19.06 28.97
C CYS A 232 14.01 -19.47 27.60
N GLU A 233 14.95 -20.40 27.53
CA GLU A 233 15.28 -21.08 26.27
C GLU A 233 15.00 -22.57 26.35
N VAL A 234 14.39 -23.13 25.32
CA VAL A 234 14.07 -24.57 25.20
C VAL A 234 14.89 -25.20 24.07
N PHE A 235 15.43 -26.40 24.29
CA PHE A 235 16.19 -27.12 23.27
C PHE A 235 15.27 -28.05 22.46
N ILE A 236 15.14 -27.78 21.16
CA ILE A 236 14.39 -28.62 20.22
C ILE A 236 15.34 -29.22 19.18
N PRO A 237 15.34 -30.54 18.94
CA PRO A 237 16.20 -31.16 17.94
C PRO A 237 16.01 -30.56 16.54
N GLY A 238 17.11 -30.29 15.84
CA GLY A 238 17.11 -29.53 14.58
C GLY A 238 17.17 -28.02 14.81
N ALA A 239 16.30 -27.48 15.66
CA ALA A 239 16.15 -26.03 15.84
C ALA A 239 17.18 -25.42 16.81
N GLY A 240 17.69 -26.23 17.75
CA GLY A 240 18.59 -25.77 18.80
C GLY A 240 17.85 -25.10 19.95
N TRP A 241 18.47 -24.10 20.57
CA TRP A 241 17.88 -23.32 21.66
C TRP A 241 16.96 -22.22 21.13
N ILE A 242 15.67 -22.30 21.47
CA ILE A 242 14.63 -21.35 21.09
C ILE A 242 14.26 -20.50 22.30
N GLY A 243 14.32 -19.17 22.18
CA GLY A 243 13.97 -18.24 23.26
C GLY A 243 12.47 -17.95 23.35
N LEU A 244 11.93 -18.04 24.57
CA LEU A 244 10.55 -17.76 24.95
C LEU A 244 10.51 -16.74 26.07
N ASP A 245 9.83 -15.62 25.83
CA ASP A 245 9.63 -14.58 26.83
C ASP A 245 8.22 -14.71 27.45
N PRO A 246 8.10 -15.22 28.68
CA PRO A 246 6.81 -15.41 29.34
C PRO A 246 6.19 -14.12 29.85
N THR A 247 6.89 -12.98 29.77
CA THR A 247 6.32 -11.68 30.15
C THR A 247 5.49 -11.07 29.02
N SER A 248 5.93 -11.26 27.77
CA SER A 248 5.22 -10.80 26.58
C SER A 248 4.36 -11.89 25.94
N GLY A 249 4.62 -13.17 26.24
CA GLY A 249 3.99 -14.30 25.56
C GLY A 249 4.53 -14.53 24.14
N LEU A 250 5.64 -13.87 23.77
CA LEU A 250 6.27 -13.94 22.45
C LEU A 250 7.59 -14.72 22.48
N PHE A 251 8.07 -15.15 21.32
CA PHE A 251 9.44 -15.65 21.19
C PHE A 251 10.45 -14.51 21.26
N ALA A 252 11.67 -14.83 21.71
CA ALA A 252 12.76 -13.87 21.79
C ALA A 252 13.20 -13.41 20.38
N GLY A 253 13.18 -12.10 20.14
CA GLY A 253 13.54 -11.46 18.88
C GLY A 253 14.92 -10.79 18.91
N GLU A 254 15.16 -9.86 18.00
CA GLU A 254 16.43 -9.13 17.87
C GLU A 254 16.78 -8.25 19.07
N GLY A 255 15.77 -7.81 19.82
CA GLY A 255 15.93 -7.01 21.04
C GLY A 255 16.43 -7.81 22.24
N HIS A 256 16.40 -9.15 22.19
CA HIS A 256 16.83 -10.03 23.28
C HIS A 256 18.32 -10.37 23.11
N LEU A 257 19.18 -9.69 23.86
CA LEU A 257 20.63 -9.87 23.83
C LEU A 257 21.08 -10.77 24.99
N PRO A 258 21.22 -12.11 24.81
CA PRO A 258 21.62 -13.00 25.89
C PRO A 258 23.00 -12.64 26.40
N LEU A 259 23.14 -12.51 27.71
CA LEU A 259 24.41 -12.29 28.40
C LEU A 259 24.93 -13.59 29.01
N ALA A 260 24.04 -14.30 29.72
CA ALA A 260 24.33 -15.60 30.31
C ALA A 260 23.12 -16.53 30.24
N ALA A 261 23.34 -17.76 29.77
CA ALA A 261 22.33 -18.81 29.74
C ALA A 261 22.81 -20.00 30.58
N THR A 262 22.04 -20.39 31.59
CA THR A 262 22.42 -21.43 32.56
C THR A 262 21.22 -22.30 32.96
N PRO A 263 21.45 -23.54 33.44
CA PRO A 263 20.37 -24.37 33.98
C PRO A 263 19.67 -23.75 35.20
N ASP A 264 20.36 -22.91 35.97
CA ASP A 264 19.87 -22.36 37.23
C ASP A 264 20.08 -20.83 37.28
N PRO A 265 19.11 -20.03 37.77
CA PRO A 265 19.19 -18.57 37.78
C PRO A 265 20.42 -18.03 38.54
N ALA A 266 20.92 -18.73 39.56
CA ALA A 266 22.11 -18.29 40.30
C ALA A 266 23.36 -18.21 39.39
N GLY A 267 23.45 -19.07 38.38
CA GLY A 267 24.53 -19.06 37.39
C GLY A 267 24.45 -17.92 36.37
N ALA A 268 23.26 -17.34 36.18
CA ALA A 268 22.99 -16.26 35.23
C ALA A 268 22.98 -14.86 35.88
N ALA A 269 23.28 -14.75 37.19
CA ALA A 269 23.32 -13.46 37.87
C ALA A 269 24.29 -12.48 37.18
N PRO A 270 23.83 -11.26 36.78
CA PRO A 270 24.66 -10.31 36.01
C PRO A 270 25.95 -9.91 36.73
N ILE A 271 25.88 -9.73 38.05
CA ILE A 271 27.03 -9.44 38.92
C ILE A 271 26.94 -10.36 40.13
N THR A 272 28.03 -11.04 40.47
CA THR A 272 28.14 -11.88 41.66
C THR A 272 29.44 -11.57 42.39
N GLY A 273 29.40 -11.35 43.70
CA GLY A 273 30.59 -11.09 44.49
C GLY A 273 30.28 -11.03 45.98
N ALA A 274 31.33 -10.96 46.79
CA ALA A 274 31.22 -10.82 48.24
C ALA A 274 31.90 -9.54 48.71
N THR A 275 31.36 -8.90 49.73
CA THR A 275 31.91 -7.71 50.38
C THR A 275 31.95 -7.91 51.89
N GLU A 276 32.77 -7.14 52.60
CA GLU A 276 32.57 -6.96 54.05
C GLU A 276 31.15 -6.42 54.34
N PRO A 277 30.57 -6.68 55.53
CA PRO A 277 29.36 -6.00 55.98
C PRO A 277 29.53 -4.47 55.98
N THR A 278 28.70 -3.76 55.24
CA THR A 278 28.80 -2.32 55.00
C THR A 278 27.43 -1.76 54.60
N GLU A 279 27.22 -0.46 54.83
CA GLU A 279 26.07 0.24 54.25
C GLU A 279 26.42 0.69 52.83
N VAL A 280 25.51 0.49 51.88
CA VAL A 280 25.75 0.79 50.47
C VAL A 280 24.67 1.73 49.92
N THR A 281 25.10 2.81 49.28
CA THR A 281 24.23 3.56 48.39
C THR A 281 24.33 2.94 47.01
N PHE A 282 23.22 2.34 46.56
CA PHE A 282 23.12 1.66 45.27
C PHE A 282 22.52 2.58 44.22
N GLY A 283 23.20 2.71 43.08
CA GLY A 283 22.72 3.39 41.88
C GLY A 283 22.67 2.44 40.69
N PHE A 284 21.58 2.46 39.96
CA PHE A 284 21.40 1.69 38.73
C PHE A 284 20.75 2.58 37.66
N GLU A 285 21.36 2.58 36.48
CA GLU A 285 20.87 3.37 35.34
C GLU A 285 21.12 2.60 34.05
N MET A 286 20.10 2.57 33.18
CA MET A 286 20.21 2.07 31.83
C MET A 286 19.60 3.04 30.84
N SER A 287 20.22 3.17 29.68
CA SER A 287 19.72 4.01 28.59
C SER A 287 20.06 3.41 27.25
N VAL A 288 19.18 3.60 26.28
CA VAL A 288 19.42 3.27 24.88
C VAL A 288 19.29 4.54 24.05
N THR A 289 20.15 4.69 23.04
CA THR A 289 20.13 5.82 22.11
C THR A 289 20.31 5.30 20.69
N ARG A 290 19.50 5.80 19.75
CA ARG A 290 19.70 5.53 18.32
C ARG A 290 20.87 6.38 17.84
N VAL A 291 21.98 5.75 17.44
CA VAL A 291 23.21 6.44 17.02
C VAL A 291 23.33 6.59 15.51
N HIS A 292 22.65 5.73 14.76
CA HIS A 292 22.55 5.81 13.30
C HIS A 292 21.24 5.16 12.85
N GLU A 293 20.55 5.80 11.93
CA GLU A 293 19.34 5.28 11.31
C GLU A 293 19.47 5.41 9.79
N ASP A 294 19.38 4.28 9.10
CA ASP A 294 19.21 4.32 7.65
C ASP A 294 17.83 4.92 7.31
N PRO A 295 17.70 5.65 6.18
CA PRO A 295 16.41 6.11 5.68
C PRO A 295 15.45 4.93 5.49
N ARG A 296 14.24 5.04 6.05
CA ARG A 296 13.22 3.97 6.03
C ARG A 296 11.91 4.49 5.48
N VAL A 297 11.18 3.65 4.76
CA VAL A 297 9.90 4.02 4.15
C VAL A 297 8.80 4.33 5.17
N THR A 298 8.88 3.73 6.35
CA THR A 298 7.95 3.94 7.48
C THR A 298 8.13 5.29 8.17
N LYS A 299 9.32 5.88 8.06
CA LYS A 299 9.65 7.21 8.61
C LYS A 299 10.68 7.88 7.70
N PRO A 300 10.23 8.42 6.55
CA PRO A 300 11.15 8.85 5.48
C PRO A 300 11.97 10.08 5.87
N TYR A 301 11.44 10.96 6.72
CA TYR A 301 12.06 12.23 7.06
C TYR A 301 12.11 12.48 8.56
N THR A 302 13.19 13.13 9.00
CA THR A 302 13.24 13.75 10.33
C THR A 302 12.37 15.01 10.36
N GLU A 303 11.92 15.44 11.54
CA GLU A 303 11.13 16.68 11.70
C GLU A 303 11.86 17.90 11.12
N SER A 304 13.19 17.96 11.28
CA SER A 304 14.02 19.03 10.72
C SER A 304 14.10 19.01 9.19
N GLN A 305 14.10 17.83 8.57
CA GLN A 305 14.05 17.71 7.12
C GLN A 305 12.67 18.09 6.60
N TRP A 306 11.60 17.58 7.21
CA TRP A 306 10.23 17.91 6.80
C TRP A 306 9.95 19.41 6.88
N THR A 307 10.37 20.08 7.96
CA THR A 307 10.21 21.53 8.10
C THR A 307 10.88 22.32 6.96
N ARG A 308 12.03 21.85 6.47
CA ARG A 308 12.72 22.46 5.31
C ARG A 308 12.01 22.16 3.99
N ILE A 309 11.50 20.93 3.83
CA ILE A 309 10.71 20.53 2.65
C ILE A 309 9.44 21.37 2.55
N ASP A 310 8.73 21.53 3.66
CA ASP A 310 7.49 22.31 3.75
C ASP A 310 7.74 23.79 3.40
N ALA A 311 8.81 24.38 3.95
CA ALA A 311 9.22 25.73 3.62
C ALA A 311 9.61 25.91 2.13
N LEU A 312 10.16 24.87 1.49
CA LEU A 312 10.44 24.88 0.04
C LEU A 312 9.14 24.83 -0.78
N GLY A 313 8.13 24.09 -0.31
CA GLY A 313 6.77 24.10 -0.87
C GLY A 313 6.20 25.51 -0.98
N ASP A 314 6.30 26.30 0.10
CA ASP A 314 5.88 27.70 0.10
C ASP A 314 6.68 28.58 -0.89
N VAL A 315 7.97 28.29 -1.10
CA VAL A 315 8.80 29.00 -2.09
C VAL A 315 8.30 28.72 -3.50
N VAL A 316 8.04 27.44 -3.82
CA VAL A 316 7.54 27.02 -5.14
C VAL A 316 6.19 27.67 -5.43
N ASP A 317 5.28 27.68 -4.46
CA ASP A 317 3.97 28.30 -4.60
C ASP A 317 4.05 29.81 -4.87
N ARG A 318 4.86 30.55 -4.11
CA ARG A 318 5.08 31.98 -4.35
C ARG A 318 5.58 32.25 -5.77
N GLN A 319 6.40 31.36 -6.32
CA GLN A 319 6.93 31.50 -7.68
C GLN A 319 5.90 31.14 -8.75
N LEU A 320 5.09 30.10 -8.54
CA LEU A 320 3.95 29.76 -9.40
C LEU A 320 2.92 30.89 -9.45
N GLU A 321 2.64 31.54 -8.32
CA GLU A 321 1.76 32.71 -8.23
C GLU A 321 2.36 33.92 -8.95
N ALA A 322 3.64 34.22 -8.71
CA ALA A 322 4.33 35.34 -9.35
C ALA A 322 4.38 35.22 -10.89
N LEU A 323 4.39 34.00 -11.41
CA LEU A 323 4.41 33.70 -12.84
C LEU A 323 3.00 33.52 -13.45
N ASP A 324 1.92 33.62 -12.67
CA ASP A 324 0.53 33.39 -13.10
C ASP A 324 0.32 32.01 -13.79
N VAL A 325 0.94 30.96 -13.24
CA VAL A 325 0.85 29.59 -13.82
C VAL A 325 -0.54 28.99 -13.64
N ARG A 326 -1.26 29.37 -12.57
CA ARG A 326 -2.59 28.84 -12.19
C ARG A 326 -2.65 27.31 -12.14
N LEU A 327 -1.56 26.70 -11.69
CA LEU A 327 -1.41 25.25 -11.60
C LEU A 327 -2.35 24.67 -10.53
N THR A 328 -3.14 23.69 -10.92
CA THR A 328 -3.81 22.75 -10.01
C THR A 328 -3.19 21.38 -10.13
N MET A 329 -3.08 20.67 -9.02
CA MET A 329 -2.52 19.32 -8.94
C MET A 329 -3.51 18.40 -8.24
N GLY A 330 -3.92 17.34 -8.93
CA GLY A 330 -4.72 16.25 -8.37
C GLY A 330 -3.96 14.93 -8.48
N GLY A 331 -4.58 13.86 -8.01
CA GLY A 331 -3.99 12.53 -8.08
C GLY A 331 -5.01 11.41 -8.13
N GLU A 332 -4.56 10.25 -8.59
CA GLU A 332 -5.28 8.98 -8.59
C GLU A 332 -4.52 7.94 -7.73
N PRO A 333 -4.31 8.18 -6.41
CA PRO A 333 -3.68 7.21 -5.53
C PRO A 333 -4.49 5.92 -5.43
N THR A 334 -3.77 4.80 -5.32
CA THR A 334 -4.37 3.47 -5.27
C THR A 334 -4.07 2.77 -3.96
N PHE A 335 -5.03 1.95 -3.49
CA PHE A 335 -5.00 1.28 -2.20
C PHE A 335 -5.39 -0.19 -2.30
N VAL A 336 -4.88 -1.01 -1.39
CA VAL A 336 -5.21 -2.43 -1.22
C VAL A 336 -5.54 -2.78 0.22
N SER A 337 -6.24 -3.89 0.46
CA SER A 337 -6.50 -4.37 1.82
C SER A 337 -5.20 -4.69 2.56
N VAL A 338 -5.10 -4.30 3.83
CA VAL A 338 -3.98 -4.69 4.72
C VAL A 338 -4.16 -6.12 5.25
N ASP A 339 -5.40 -6.61 5.33
CA ASP A 339 -5.73 -7.88 5.97
C ASP A 339 -5.54 -9.09 5.08
N ASP A 340 -5.84 -8.91 3.79
CA ASP A 340 -5.83 -9.98 2.80
C ASP A 340 -5.40 -9.37 1.46
N MET A 341 -4.10 -9.20 1.30
CA MET A 341 -3.51 -8.67 0.06
C MET A 341 -3.58 -9.69 -1.09
N ASP A 342 -3.86 -10.95 -0.78
CA ASP A 342 -3.68 -12.10 -1.69
C ASP A 342 -4.99 -12.49 -2.38
N ALA A 343 -6.13 -12.10 -1.81
CA ALA A 343 -7.42 -12.40 -2.41
C ALA A 343 -7.49 -11.92 -3.88
N PRO A 344 -8.23 -12.63 -4.74
CA PRO A 344 -8.33 -12.29 -6.16
C PRO A 344 -8.70 -10.83 -6.41
N GLU A 345 -9.53 -10.21 -5.56
CA GLU A 345 -9.92 -8.81 -5.69
C GLU A 345 -8.75 -7.83 -5.53
N TRP A 346 -7.71 -8.18 -4.78
CA TRP A 346 -6.53 -7.34 -4.55
C TRP A 346 -5.33 -7.71 -5.43
N THR A 347 -5.47 -8.72 -6.28
CA THR A 347 -4.41 -9.13 -7.22
C THR A 347 -4.82 -8.97 -8.69
N ILE A 348 -5.98 -9.49 -9.09
CA ILE A 348 -6.39 -9.57 -10.51
C ILE A 348 -7.80 -9.06 -10.80
N ALA A 349 -8.75 -9.25 -9.88
CA ALA A 349 -10.15 -8.95 -10.11
C ALA A 349 -10.46 -7.47 -9.82
N ALA A 350 -11.35 -6.88 -10.63
CA ALA A 350 -11.77 -5.51 -10.42
C ALA A 350 -12.68 -5.37 -9.19
N GLN A 351 -13.59 -6.31 -9.00
CA GLN A 351 -14.55 -6.32 -7.91
C GLN A 351 -14.28 -7.47 -6.93
N GLY A 352 -14.88 -7.39 -5.76
CA GLY A 352 -14.87 -8.47 -4.78
C GLY A 352 -15.72 -8.13 -3.55
N PRO A 353 -15.80 -9.08 -2.59
CA PRO A 353 -16.71 -8.98 -1.46
C PRO A 353 -16.35 -7.85 -0.50
N THR A 354 -15.07 -7.47 -0.38
CA THR A 354 -14.63 -6.50 0.63
C THR A 354 -14.40 -5.09 0.07
N LYS A 355 -13.99 -4.98 -1.21
CA LYS A 355 -13.65 -3.70 -1.85
C LYS A 355 -14.70 -2.61 -1.69
N ARG A 356 -15.96 -2.95 -1.95
CA ARG A 356 -17.06 -1.97 -1.89
C ARG A 356 -17.25 -1.45 -0.46
N LYS A 357 -17.28 -2.36 0.52
CA LYS A 357 -17.46 -2.02 1.93
C LYS A 357 -16.33 -1.13 2.46
N LEU A 358 -15.08 -1.49 2.17
CA LEU A 358 -13.92 -0.67 2.58
C LEU A 358 -13.93 0.71 1.90
N SER A 359 -14.35 0.78 0.63
CA SER A 359 -14.47 2.05 -0.10
C SER A 359 -15.57 2.95 0.45
N GLU A 360 -16.71 2.39 0.86
CA GLU A 360 -17.81 3.14 1.48
C GLU A 360 -17.40 3.65 2.87
N GLN A 361 -16.67 2.84 3.66
CA GLN A 361 -16.12 3.28 4.94
C GLN A 361 -15.09 4.40 4.76
N LEU A 362 -14.19 4.28 3.78
CA LEU A 362 -13.21 5.33 3.46
C LEU A 362 -13.91 6.61 3.03
N MET A 363 -14.91 6.51 2.14
CA MET A 363 -15.72 7.65 1.69
C MET A 363 -16.36 8.40 2.87
N ARG A 364 -16.95 7.67 3.82
CA ARG A 364 -17.57 8.27 5.03
C ARG A 364 -16.56 8.97 5.92
N ARG A 365 -15.33 8.45 6.02
CA ARG A 365 -14.27 9.02 6.85
C ARG A 365 -13.59 10.22 6.21
N LEU A 366 -13.43 10.23 4.88
CA LEU A 366 -12.87 11.36 4.14
C LEU A 366 -13.84 12.55 4.04
N ARG A 367 -15.14 12.28 3.92
CA ARG A 367 -16.18 13.29 3.70
C ARG A 367 -16.15 14.46 4.71
N PRO A 368 -16.05 14.25 6.04
CA PRO A 368 -15.96 15.34 7.02
C PRO A 368 -14.75 16.26 6.84
N HIS A 369 -13.63 15.74 6.35
CA HIS A 369 -12.40 16.52 6.16
C HIS A 369 -12.43 17.33 4.87
N TYR A 370 -12.89 16.72 3.78
CA TYR A 370 -12.84 17.32 2.46
C TYR A 370 -14.06 18.14 2.09
N ALA A 371 -15.24 17.65 2.46
CA ALA A 371 -16.48 18.10 1.87
C ALA A 371 -17.63 18.02 2.89
N PRO A 372 -17.61 18.83 3.96
CA PRO A 372 -18.76 18.94 4.85
C PRO A 372 -19.99 19.45 4.07
N ASN A 373 -21.18 18.91 4.35
CA ASN A 373 -22.45 19.25 3.66
C ASN A 373 -22.48 18.94 2.14
N SER A 374 -21.81 17.85 1.74
CA SER A 374 -21.71 17.34 0.37
C SER A 374 -22.82 16.34 0.02
N LEU A 375 -22.98 16.07 -1.27
CA LEU A 375 -23.81 14.98 -1.77
C LEU A 375 -22.98 13.70 -1.95
N LEU A 376 -23.37 12.62 -1.28
CA LEU A 376 -22.92 11.26 -1.59
C LEU A 376 -23.79 10.67 -2.70
N GLN A 377 -23.18 10.19 -3.78
CA GLN A 377 -23.89 9.55 -4.89
C GLN A 377 -23.26 8.22 -5.30
N TYR A 378 -24.11 7.20 -5.49
CA TYR A 378 -23.75 5.90 -6.03
C TYR A 378 -23.93 5.87 -7.54
N GLN A 379 -22.84 5.65 -8.28
CA GLN A 379 -22.84 5.68 -9.74
C GLN A 379 -22.41 4.33 -10.33
N GLN A 380 -22.75 4.15 -11.61
CA GLN A 380 -22.20 3.07 -12.42
C GLN A 380 -20.82 3.48 -12.92
N GLY A 381 -19.81 2.68 -12.61
CA GLY A 381 -18.44 2.84 -13.09
C GLY A 381 -18.25 2.33 -14.53
N LYS A 382 -17.00 2.29 -14.98
CA LYS A 382 -16.65 1.79 -16.31
C LYS A 382 -17.04 0.32 -16.48
N TRP A 383 -17.45 -0.05 -17.69
CA TRP A 383 -17.75 -1.43 -18.08
C TRP A 383 -16.81 -1.85 -19.21
N TYR A 384 -15.93 -2.82 -18.94
CA TYR A 384 -14.95 -3.28 -19.93
C TYR A 384 -15.45 -4.52 -20.69
N PRO A 385 -15.06 -4.70 -21.97
CA PRO A 385 -15.42 -5.90 -22.73
C PRO A 385 -14.97 -7.18 -22.02
N GLY A 386 -15.90 -8.12 -21.83
CA GLY A 386 -15.65 -9.40 -21.15
C GLY A 386 -16.06 -9.43 -19.67
N GLU A 387 -16.34 -8.29 -19.04
CA GLU A 387 -16.93 -8.25 -17.70
C GLU A 387 -18.45 -8.50 -17.76
N VAL A 388 -18.98 -9.35 -16.88
CA VAL A 388 -20.42 -9.68 -16.84
C VAL A 388 -21.26 -8.51 -16.34
N LEU A 389 -20.72 -7.74 -15.39
CA LEU A 389 -21.39 -6.60 -14.77
C LEU A 389 -20.53 -5.33 -14.84
N PRO A 390 -21.17 -4.17 -14.96
CA PRO A 390 -20.48 -2.88 -14.85
C PRO A 390 -19.94 -2.70 -13.43
N ARG A 391 -18.85 -1.96 -13.31
CA ARG A 391 -18.26 -1.62 -12.00
C ARG A 391 -19.11 -0.58 -11.27
N TRP A 392 -18.90 -0.41 -9.97
CA TRP A 392 -19.50 0.67 -9.18
C TRP A 392 -18.55 1.88 -9.10
N ALA A 393 -19.08 3.07 -8.80
CA ALA A 393 -18.29 4.26 -8.51
C ALA A 393 -18.97 5.04 -7.38
N LEU A 394 -18.20 5.42 -6.36
CA LEU A 394 -18.69 6.23 -5.24
C LEU A 394 -18.21 7.67 -5.47
N ALA A 395 -19.13 8.62 -5.54
CA ALA A 395 -18.79 10.01 -5.77
C ALA A 395 -19.29 10.91 -4.65
N CYS A 396 -18.48 11.89 -4.30
CA CYS A 396 -18.82 12.96 -3.37
C CYS A 396 -18.74 14.29 -4.10
N TYR A 397 -19.80 15.11 -4.03
CA TYR A 397 -19.89 16.41 -4.70
C TYR A 397 -20.18 17.53 -3.68
N TRP A 398 -19.51 18.67 -3.83
CA TRP A 398 -19.80 19.86 -3.03
C TRP A 398 -19.65 21.14 -3.84
N ARG A 399 -20.28 22.20 -3.35
CA ARG A 399 -20.19 23.54 -3.96
C ARG A 399 -18.99 24.29 -3.41
N ARG A 400 -18.31 25.03 -4.29
CA ARG A 400 -17.15 25.86 -3.91
C ARG A 400 -17.50 27.10 -3.11
N ASP A 401 -18.76 27.54 -3.18
CA ASP A 401 -19.26 28.66 -2.37
C ASP A 401 -19.54 28.28 -0.91
N GLY A 402 -19.20 27.05 -0.50
CA GLY A 402 -19.37 26.54 0.86
C GLY A 402 -20.83 26.26 1.24
N LYS A 403 -21.79 26.46 0.33
CA LYS A 403 -23.19 26.15 0.57
C LYS A 403 -23.45 24.65 0.44
N PRO A 404 -24.39 24.09 1.22
CA PRO A 404 -24.70 22.67 1.19
C PRO A 404 -25.25 22.25 -0.19
N MET A 405 -24.82 21.09 -0.69
CA MET A 405 -25.60 20.35 -1.70
C MET A 405 -26.63 19.44 -1.03
N TRP A 406 -26.31 18.97 0.16
CA TRP A 406 -27.17 18.22 1.06
C TRP A 406 -26.94 18.74 2.47
N ARG A 407 -28.00 19.04 3.22
CA ARG A 407 -27.89 19.74 4.50
C ARG A 407 -27.82 18.80 5.68
N ASP A 408 -28.65 17.77 5.66
CA ASP A 408 -28.91 16.97 6.84
C ASP A 408 -28.62 15.49 6.58
N ASP A 409 -27.46 15.09 7.07
CA ASP A 409 -26.87 13.77 6.86
C ASP A 409 -27.75 12.63 7.39
N GLN A 410 -28.67 12.89 8.31
CA GLN A 410 -29.59 11.86 8.81
C GLN A 410 -30.53 11.34 7.72
N TRP A 411 -30.71 12.09 6.62
CA TRP A 411 -31.54 11.71 5.48
C TRP A 411 -30.76 11.01 4.36
N LEU A 412 -29.42 10.91 4.48
CA LEU A 412 -28.64 10.02 3.63
C LEU A 412 -28.60 8.64 4.28
N ALA A 413 -29.15 7.64 3.59
CA ALA A 413 -29.23 6.28 4.13
C ALA A 413 -27.83 5.67 4.33
N ASP A 414 -27.69 4.92 5.42
CA ASP A 414 -26.55 4.04 5.59
C ASP A 414 -26.74 2.74 4.82
N ILE A 415 -25.83 2.47 3.89
CA ILE A 415 -25.83 1.27 3.06
C ILE A 415 -25.64 -0.02 3.87
N ASP A 416 -25.07 0.04 5.08
CA ASP A 416 -24.95 -1.13 5.97
C ASP A 416 -26.20 -1.33 6.86
N THR A 417 -27.11 -0.35 6.90
CA THR A 417 -28.31 -0.40 7.73
C THR A 417 -29.54 -0.82 6.92
N ASP A 418 -30.27 -1.81 7.42
CA ASP A 418 -31.60 -2.18 6.91
C ASP A 418 -32.67 -1.33 7.61
N TYR A 419 -33.33 -0.44 6.85
CA TYR A 419 -34.40 0.41 7.36
C TYR A 419 -35.79 -0.22 7.24
N GLY A 420 -35.89 -1.43 6.67
CA GLY A 420 -37.14 -2.14 6.44
C GLY A 420 -38.02 -1.55 5.33
N PHE A 421 -37.47 -0.70 4.45
CA PHE A 421 -38.23 -0.06 3.38
C PHE A 421 -38.56 -1.05 2.26
N GLY A 422 -39.86 -1.16 1.95
CA GLY A 422 -40.37 -1.99 0.86
C GLY A 422 -41.19 -1.19 -0.15
N GLU A 423 -42.06 -1.89 -0.88
CA GLU A 423 -42.88 -1.29 -1.95
C GLU A 423 -43.83 -0.20 -1.43
N LYS A 424 -44.39 -0.37 -0.21
CA LYS A 424 -45.32 0.60 0.39
C LYS A 424 -44.63 1.93 0.63
N GLU A 425 -43.44 1.88 1.19
CA GLU A 425 -42.60 3.02 1.53
C GLU A 425 -42.14 3.73 0.24
N ALA A 426 -41.71 2.97 -0.78
CA ALA A 426 -41.36 3.53 -2.09
C ALA A 426 -42.53 4.25 -2.77
N ARG A 427 -43.75 3.68 -2.73
CA ARG A 427 -44.98 4.33 -3.22
C ARG A 427 -45.33 5.58 -2.43
N GLY A 428 -45.20 5.53 -1.09
CA GLY A 428 -45.42 6.68 -0.21
C GLY A 428 -44.49 7.84 -0.56
N PHE A 429 -43.20 7.54 -0.71
CA PHE A 429 -42.19 8.51 -1.11
C PHE A 429 -42.45 9.09 -2.50
N ALA A 430 -42.77 8.25 -3.49
CA ALA A 430 -43.05 8.70 -4.86
C ALA A 430 -44.24 9.66 -4.94
N ASN A 431 -45.33 9.38 -4.21
CA ASN A 431 -46.51 10.24 -4.18
C ASN A 431 -46.22 11.61 -3.52
N ALA A 432 -45.44 11.61 -2.44
CA ALA A 432 -45.01 12.84 -1.79
C ALA A 432 -44.08 13.66 -2.70
N LEU A 433 -43.12 13.00 -3.37
CA LEU A 433 -42.18 13.65 -4.29
C LEU A 433 -42.91 14.29 -5.48
N VAL A 434 -43.87 13.60 -6.08
CA VAL A 434 -44.67 14.12 -7.20
C VAL A 434 -45.51 15.32 -6.78
N THR A 435 -46.07 15.28 -5.57
CA THR A 435 -46.80 16.41 -4.98
C THR A 435 -45.87 17.61 -4.80
N ALA A 436 -44.66 17.39 -4.29
CA ALA A 436 -43.64 18.42 -4.13
C ALA A 436 -43.14 18.99 -5.47
N LEU A 437 -43.02 18.16 -6.52
CA LEU A 437 -42.64 18.60 -7.87
C LEU A 437 -43.77 19.31 -8.63
N LYS A 438 -45.00 19.32 -8.10
CA LYS A 438 -46.23 19.84 -8.75
C LYS A 438 -46.57 19.15 -10.08
N VAL A 439 -46.29 17.87 -10.19
CA VAL A 439 -46.63 17.06 -11.38
C VAL A 439 -47.80 16.10 -11.08
N PRO A 440 -48.60 15.67 -12.07
CA PRO A 440 -49.71 14.75 -11.81
C PRO A 440 -49.24 13.32 -11.49
N ALA A 441 -49.72 12.73 -10.39
CA ALA A 441 -49.37 11.36 -9.96
C ALA A 441 -49.75 10.26 -10.97
N ARG A 442 -50.66 10.54 -11.93
CA ARG A 442 -51.05 9.60 -12.99
C ARG A 442 -49.90 9.17 -13.92
N PHE A 443 -48.78 9.90 -13.90
CA PHE A 443 -47.60 9.60 -14.73
C PHE A 443 -46.54 8.77 -14.00
N LEU A 444 -46.79 8.32 -12.77
CA LEU A 444 -45.95 7.32 -12.11
C LEU A 444 -46.20 5.95 -12.73
N ILE A 445 -45.16 5.33 -13.27
CA ILE A 445 -45.24 4.04 -13.96
C ILE A 445 -44.58 2.96 -13.09
N PRO A 446 -45.29 1.90 -12.69
CA PRO A 446 -44.68 0.76 -12.02
C PRO A 446 -43.83 -0.06 -13.01
N CYS A 447 -42.60 -0.37 -12.60
CA CYS A 447 -41.65 -1.16 -13.38
C CYS A 447 -41.62 -2.61 -12.87
N HIS A 448 -41.51 -3.58 -13.79
CA HIS A 448 -41.48 -5.02 -13.48
C HIS A 448 -40.27 -5.71 -14.12
N GLU A 449 -39.82 -6.84 -13.57
CA GLU A 449 -38.85 -7.72 -14.25
C GLU A 449 -39.53 -8.49 -15.39
N ASP A 450 -38.83 -8.74 -16.50
CA ASP A 450 -39.38 -9.53 -17.62
C ASP A 450 -39.30 -11.03 -17.33
N ALA A 451 -40.38 -11.60 -16.77
CA ALA A 451 -40.52 -13.03 -16.50
C ALA A 451 -40.25 -13.93 -17.72
N TYR A 452 -40.63 -13.50 -18.93
CA TYR A 452 -40.48 -14.29 -20.14
C TYR A 452 -39.01 -14.44 -20.54
N TYR A 453 -38.22 -13.39 -20.34
CA TYR A 453 -36.77 -13.43 -20.60
C TYR A 453 -36.08 -14.50 -19.75
N TYR A 454 -36.39 -14.55 -18.45
CA TYR A 454 -35.76 -15.52 -17.54
C TYR A 454 -36.16 -16.96 -17.84
N LEU A 455 -37.44 -17.21 -18.18
CA LEU A 455 -37.91 -18.53 -18.61
C LEU A 455 -37.30 -18.97 -19.95
N TRP A 456 -37.09 -18.04 -20.88
CA TRP A 456 -36.40 -18.31 -22.14
C TRP A 456 -34.91 -18.63 -21.91
N LEU A 457 -34.24 -17.90 -21.02
CA LEU A 457 -32.82 -18.13 -20.69
C LEU A 457 -32.61 -19.51 -20.04
N GLU A 458 -33.51 -19.94 -19.17
CA GLU A 458 -33.51 -21.29 -18.57
C GLU A 458 -33.62 -22.39 -19.64
N GLN A 459 -34.50 -22.20 -20.64
CA GLN A 459 -34.70 -23.18 -21.73
C GLN A 459 -33.54 -23.25 -22.73
N GLN A 460 -32.63 -22.28 -22.72
CA GLN A 460 -31.44 -22.27 -23.59
C GLN A 460 -30.21 -22.92 -22.97
N GLN A 461 -30.32 -23.41 -21.73
CA GLN A 461 -29.21 -24.12 -21.07
C GLN A 461 -28.95 -25.49 -21.73
N PRO A 462 -27.69 -25.96 -21.79
CA PRO A 462 -27.35 -27.27 -22.34
C PRO A 462 -28.08 -28.42 -21.62
N ALA A 463 -28.55 -29.41 -22.37
CA ALA A 463 -29.35 -30.53 -21.85
C ALA A 463 -28.55 -31.51 -20.94
N ASP A 464 -27.23 -31.42 -20.96
CA ASP A 464 -26.26 -32.20 -20.20
C ASP A 464 -25.83 -31.54 -18.87
N LEU A 465 -26.40 -30.38 -18.54
CA LEU A 465 -26.17 -29.67 -17.29
C LEU A 465 -27.15 -30.17 -16.20
N ASP A 466 -26.66 -30.96 -15.24
CA ASP A 466 -27.48 -31.43 -14.11
C ASP A 466 -27.55 -30.36 -13.01
N LEU A 467 -28.65 -29.61 -13.00
CA LEU A 467 -28.92 -28.48 -12.11
C LEU A 467 -29.01 -28.86 -10.62
N HIS A 468 -29.17 -30.14 -10.28
CA HIS A 468 -29.28 -30.60 -8.89
C HIS A 468 -27.93 -31.00 -8.28
N ALA A 469 -26.88 -31.15 -9.11
CA ALA A 469 -25.56 -31.61 -8.70
C ALA A 469 -24.53 -30.47 -8.52
N GLU A 470 -24.86 -29.25 -8.93
CA GLU A 470 -24.00 -28.07 -8.77
C GLU A 470 -24.40 -27.19 -7.59
N ASP A 471 -23.40 -26.54 -6.99
CA ASP A 471 -23.60 -25.54 -5.96
C ASP A 471 -24.28 -24.30 -6.55
N LEU A 472 -25.54 -24.08 -6.17
CA LEU A 472 -26.37 -22.96 -6.65
C LEU A 472 -25.80 -21.59 -6.26
N SER A 473 -24.80 -21.54 -5.38
CA SER A 473 -24.18 -20.30 -4.90
C SER A 473 -23.06 -19.75 -5.80
N ASP A 474 -22.49 -20.56 -6.71
CA ASP A 474 -21.31 -20.18 -7.51
C ASP A 474 -21.64 -19.41 -8.80
N ASP A 475 -22.90 -19.44 -9.29
CA ASP A 475 -23.30 -18.73 -10.51
C ASP A 475 -24.19 -17.51 -10.19
N ILE A 476 -23.64 -16.32 -10.45
CA ILE A 476 -24.29 -15.01 -10.27
C ILE A 476 -25.65 -14.95 -10.96
N ASN A 477 -25.81 -15.55 -12.15
CA ASN A 477 -27.07 -15.54 -12.88
C ASN A 477 -28.13 -16.44 -12.23
N ARG A 478 -27.72 -17.51 -11.55
CA ARG A 478 -28.63 -18.42 -10.83
C ARG A 478 -29.04 -17.86 -9.48
N ALA A 479 -28.11 -17.31 -8.69
CA ALA A 479 -28.43 -16.58 -7.46
C ALA A 479 -29.38 -15.39 -7.73
N ARG A 480 -29.26 -14.78 -8.91
CA ARG A 480 -30.15 -13.75 -9.41
C ARG A 480 -31.55 -14.29 -9.75
N LEU A 481 -31.64 -15.39 -10.48
CA LEU A 481 -32.92 -16.05 -10.76
C LEU A 481 -33.64 -16.43 -9.46
N ALA A 482 -32.91 -16.98 -8.48
CA ALA A 482 -33.45 -17.29 -7.15
C ALA A 482 -34.04 -16.05 -6.47
N ARG A 483 -33.32 -14.92 -6.43
CA ARG A 483 -33.84 -13.64 -5.86
C ARG A 483 -35.08 -13.11 -6.59
N VAL A 484 -35.10 -13.20 -7.93
CA VAL A 484 -36.25 -12.76 -8.74
C VAL A 484 -37.47 -13.66 -8.47
N LEU A 485 -37.28 -14.97 -8.34
CA LEU A 485 -38.33 -15.94 -8.02
C LEU A 485 -38.84 -15.81 -6.57
N GLU A 486 -37.95 -15.58 -5.60
CA GLU A 486 -38.31 -15.34 -4.18
C GLU A 486 -39.15 -14.07 -3.99
N ARG A 487 -38.82 -12.99 -4.73
CA ARG A 487 -39.56 -11.72 -4.68
C ARG A 487 -40.97 -11.86 -5.28
N GLY A 488 -41.11 -12.70 -6.31
CA GLY A 488 -42.32 -12.90 -7.11
C GLY A 488 -42.34 -12.03 -8.36
N LEU A 489 -42.64 -12.64 -9.52
CA LEU A 489 -42.57 -12.03 -10.86
C LEU A 489 -43.69 -11.00 -11.14
N ASP A 490 -44.73 -10.97 -10.31
CA ASP A 490 -45.90 -10.09 -10.43
C ASP A 490 -45.76 -8.77 -9.66
N LYS A 491 -44.77 -8.68 -8.75
CA LYS A 491 -44.55 -7.48 -7.93
C LYS A 491 -43.73 -6.42 -8.68
N PRO A 492 -44.05 -5.12 -8.52
CA PRO A 492 -43.24 -4.07 -9.10
C PRO A 492 -41.87 -3.98 -8.39
N VAL A 493 -40.83 -3.77 -9.18
CA VAL A 493 -39.46 -3.55 -8.73
C VAL A 493 -39.32 -2.17 -8.09
N GLY A 494 -39.97 -1.17 -8.70
CA GLY A 494 -39.96 0.23 -8.29
C GLY A 494 -40.88 1.06 -9.18
N LEU A 495 -40.81 2.39 -9.02
CA LEU A 495 -41.59 3.37 -9.77
C LEU A 495 -40.67 4.24 -10.61
N THR A 496 -41.10 4.58 -11.83
CA THR A 496 -40.41 5.56 -12.68
C THR A 496 -41.32 6.74 -13.01
N LEU A 497 -40.72 7.93 -13.11
CA LEU A 497 -41.37 9.18 -13.43
C LEU A 497 -40.62 9.84 -14.60
N PRO A 498 -41.22 9.90 -15.81
CA PRO A 498 -40.67 10.69 -16.91
C PRO A 498 -40.56 12.16 -16.48
N LEU A 499 -39.35 12.71 -16.46
CA LEU A 499 -39.11 14.02 -15.87
C LEU A 499 -38.11 14.81 -16.71
N THR A 500 -38.51 16.01 -17.12
CA THR A 500 -37.61 17.03 -17.69
C THR A 500 -37.94 18.40 -17.10
N ARG A 501 -37.10 19.38 -17.37
CA ARG A 501 -37.29 20.76 -16.94
C ARG A 501 -37.20 21.70 -18.14
N GLU A 502 -38.27 22.45 -18.38
CA GLU A 502 -38.34 23.46 -19.43
C GLU A 502 -38.88 24.78 -18.84
N ASN A 503 -38.26 25.91 -19.21
CA ASN A 503 -38.65 27.25 -18.76
C ASN A 503 -38.80 27.37 -17.21
N GLY A 504 -37.96 26.67 -16.45
CA GLY A 504 -37.98 26.69 -14.98
C GLY A 504 -39.13 25.91 -14.32
N ARG A 505 -39.89 25.10 -15.08
CA ARG A 505 -40.95 24.23 -14.56
C ARG A 505 -40.66 22.76 -14.84
N TRP A 506 -40.96 21.91 -13.86
CA TRP A 506 -40.91 20.46 -14.04
C TRP A 506 -42.05 19.99 -14.95
N MET A 507 -41.72 19.23 -15.98
CA MET A 507 -42.70 18.62 -16.89
C MET A 507 -42.58 17.10 -16.84
N THR A 508 -43.73 16.45 -16.95
CA THR A 508 -43.87 14.99 -17.04
C THR A 508 -44.73 14.66 -18.26
N GLY A 509 -44.58 13.46 -18.82
CA GLY A 509 -45.28 13.02 -20.03
C GLY A 509 -45.68 11.56 -19.97
N HIS A 510 -46.59 11.15 -20.86
CA HIS A 510 -47.00 9.76 -21.00
C HIS A 510 -45.96 8.96 -21.80
N TRP A 511 -45.55 7.78 -21.31
CA TRP A 511 -44.78 6.83 -22.10
C TRP A 511 -45.70 5.84 -22.80
N PRO A 512 -45.74 5.78 -24.14
CA PRO A 512 -46.55 4.81 -24.86
C PRO A 512 -45.93 3.41 -24.70
N LEU A 513 -46.49 2.60 -23.80
CA LEU A 513 -46.07 1.22 -23.58
C LEU A 513 -46.72 0.29 -24.61
N LYS A 514 -45.96 -0.65 -25.18
CA LYS A 514 -46.51 -1.70 -26.07
C LYS A 514 -47.15 -2.87 -25.32
N ARG A 515 -46.79 -3.05 -24.05
CA ARG A 515 -47.27 -4.09 -23.14
C ARG A 515 -47.99 -3.41 -21.97
N ASP A 516 -48.84 -4.15 -21.25
CA ASP A 516 -49.62 -3.61 -20.12
C ASP A 516 -48.76 -3.07 -18.97
N HIS A 517 -47.51 -3.55 -18.85
CA HIS A 517 -46.53 -3.10 -17.86
C HIS A 517 -45.22 -2.66 -18.52
N LEU A 518 -44.47 -1.78 -17.83
CA LEU A 518 -43.12 -1.40 -18.21
C LEU A 518 -42.14 -2.45 -17.67
N PHE A 519 -41.57 -3.25 -18.57
CA PHE A 519 -40.57 -4.27 -18.23
C PHE A 519 -39.16 -3.70 -18.33
N LEU A 520 -38.35 -3.93 -17.28
CA LEU A 520 -36.95 -3.53 -17.25
C LEU A 520 -36.10 -4.43 -18.13
N ILE A 521 -35.03 -3.86 -18.69
CA ILE A 521 -33.96 -4.62 -19.32
C ILE A 521 -33.33 -5.51 -18.23
N PRO A 522 -33.22 -6.82 -18.44
CA PRO A 522 -32.58 -7.70 -17.48
C PRO A 522 -31.12 -7.29 -17.22
N GLY A 523 -30.81 -6.86 -15.99
CA GLY A 523 -29.44 -6.66 -15.47
C GLY A 523 -29.42 -6.43 -13.95
N ASP A 524 -28.24 -6.43 -13.32
CA ASP A 524 -28.08 -6.09 -11.89
C ASP A 524 -27.79 -4.60 -11.66
N SER A 525 -27.78 -3.81 -12.74
CA SER A 525 -27.66 -2.35 -12.65
C SER A 525 -28.91 -1.73 -12.01
N PRO A 526 -28.78 -0.54 -11.40
CA PRO A 526 -29.92 0.26 -10.92
C PRO A 526 -31.07 0.34 -11.93
N MET A 527 -32.31 0.35 -11.45
CA MET A 527 -33.51 0.36 -12.31
C MET A 527 -33.48 1.43 -13.41
N GLY A 528 -32.95 2.62 -13.12
CA GLY A 528 -32.88 3.73 -14.08
C GLY A 528 -32.00 3.46 -15.31
N LEU A 529 -30.96 2.63 -15.19
CA LEU A 529 -30.11 2.21 -16.31
C LEU A 529 -30.70 1.05 -17.11
N ARG A 530 -31.74 0.41 -16.57
CA ARG A 530 -32.44 -0.72 -17.15
C ARG A 530 -33.75 -0.31 -17.83
N LEU A 531 -34.03 0.99 -17.96
CA LEU A 531 -35.23 1.45 -18.64
C LEU A 531 -35.12 1.19 -20.16
N PRO A 532 -36.15 0.65 -20.82
CA PRO A 532 -36.13 0.35 -22.25
C PRO A 532 -36.33 1.62 -23.11
N LEU A 533 -35.47 2.64 -22.93
CA LEU A 533 -35.61 3.95 -23.60
C LEU A 533 -35.59 3.84 -25.13
N SER A 534 -34.92 2.83 -25.69
CA SER A 534 -34.89 2.54 -27.14
C SER A 534 -36.25 2.14 -27.72
N SER A 535 -37.21 1.74 -26.88
CA SER A 535 -38.58 1.40 -27.30
C SER A 535 -39.50 2.63 -27.46
N LEU A 536 -39.06 3.81 -27.00
CA LEU A 536 -39.81 5.07 -27.08
C LEU A 536 -39.66 5.75 -28.46
N PRO A 537 -40.66 6.51 -28.94
CA PRO A 537 -40.60 7.23 -30.21
C PRO A 537 -39.40 8.20 -30.32
N ILE A 538 -38.71 8.21 -31.47
CA ILE A 538 -37.43 8.93 -31.70
C ILE A 538 -37.61 10.44 -31.97
N LYS A 539 -38.78 10.88 -32.45
CA LYS A 539 -39.03 12.27 -32.87
C LYS A 539 -38.99 13.22 -31.66
N LYS A 540 -37.93 14.03 -31.55
CA LYS A 540 -37.60 15.04 -30.52
C LYS A 540 -36.73 14.61 -29.31
N ARG A 541 -35.77 13.70 -29.51
CA ARG A 541 -34.54 13.73 -28.68
C ARG A 541 -33.61 14.84 -29.17
N GLU A 542 -34.05 16.10 -29.12
CA GLU A 542 -33.11 17.21 -29.34
C GLU A 542 -32.15 17.22 -28.15
N GLU A 543 -30.95 16.70 -28.35
CA GLU A 543 -29.84 16.89 -27.42
C GLU A 543 -29.54 18.39 -27.41
N ILE A 544 -29.99 19.07 -26.35
CA ILE A 544 -29.51 20.42 -26.06
C ILE A 544 -28.00 20.27 -25.88
N PRO A 545 -27.16 20.91 -26.72
CA PRO A 545 -25.73 20.76 -26.62
C PRO A 545 -25.29 21.21 -25.22
N PRO A 546 -24.37 20.47 -24.57
CA PRO A 546 -23.89 20.85 -23.25
C PRO A 546 -23.34 22.28 -23.31
N ARG A 547 -23.52 23.02 -22.21
CA ARG A 547 -23.02 24.39 -22.10
C ARG A 547 -21.51 24.39 -22.37
N SER A 548 -21.05 25.37 -23.16
CA SER A 548 -19.61 25.49 -23.46
C SER A 548 -18.80 25.57 -22.16
N PRO A 549 -17.69 24.83 -22.02
CA PRO A 549 -16.76 24.97 -20.90
C PRO A 549 -16.17 26.39 -20.76
N PHE A 550 -16.32 27.21 -21.79
CA PHE A 550 -15.82 28.59 -21.92
C PHE A 550 -16.89 29.68 -21.68
N ALA A 551 -18.11 29.31 -21.26
CA ALA A 551 -19.19 30.28 -21.05
C ALA A 551 -19.13 30.89 -19.64
N GLU A 552 -19.40 32.21 -19.50
CA GLU A 552 -19.57 32.84 -18.19
C GLU A 552 -20.79 32.25 -17.45
N LEU A 553 -20.62 32.01 -16.14
CA LEU A 553 -21.60 31.35 -15.28
C LEU A 553 -22.15 32.32 -14.21
N PRO A 554 -23.47 32.43 -14.04
CA PRO A 554 -24.06 33.19 -12.94
C PRO A 554 -23.80 32.50 -11.59
N GLU A 555 -23.96 33.23 -10.48
CA GLU A 555 -23.92 32.63 -9.14
C GLU A 555 -25.07 31.63 -8.95
N LEU A 556 -24.83 30.58 -8.15
CA LEU A 556 -25.82 29.56 -7.85
C LEU A 556 -26.73 30.01 -6.70
N ASP A 557 -28.04 29.94 -6.92
CA ASP A 557 -29.03 30.23 -5.88
C ASP A 557 -28.85 29.32 -4.66
N ASP A 558 -29.14 29.88 -3.48
CA ASP A 558 -29.18 29.14 -2.22
C ASP A 558 -30.58 28.58 -1.98
N LEU A 559 -31.00 27.69 -2.88
CA LEU A 559 -32.33 27.05 -2.87
C LEU A 559 -32.60 26.29 -1.56
N LEU A 560 -31.53 25.77 -0.95
CA LEU A 560 -31.60 25.14 0.36
C LEU A 560 -31.67 26.21 1.45
N GLY A 561 -30.73 27.19 1.49
CA GLY A 561 -30.65 28.35 2.40
C GLY A 561 -31.98 28.94 2.83
N GLN A 562 -32.84 29.15 1.83
CA GLN A 562 -34.17 29.69 1.96
C GLN A 562 -35.21 28.58 2.20
N ALA A 563 -35.08 27.81 3.28
CA ALA A 563 -36.03 26.75 3.64
C ALA A 563 -37.50 27.25 3.69
N GLY A 564 -37.69 28.55 3.98
CA GLY A 564 -38.99 29.22 3.91
C GLY A 564 -39.51 29.52 2.51
N GLU A 565 -38.66 29.61 1.47
CA GLU A 565 -39.08 29.86 0.08
C GLU A 565 -39.36 28.59 -0.72
N VAL A 566 -38.70 27.46 -0.48
CA VAL A 566 -39.16 26.17 -1.04
C VAL A 566 -40.54 25.83 -0.46
N ALA A 567 -40.73 25.99 0.85
CA ALA A 567 -42.06 25.88 1.45
C ALA A 567 -43.07 26.90 0.88
N ARG A 568 -42.69 28.16 0.59
CA ARG A 568 -43.60 29.18 0.03
C ARG A 568 -43.86 29.03 -1.48
N MET A 569 -42.88 28.63 -2.28
CA MET A 569 -43.03 28.35 -3.71
C MET A 569 -43.97 27.17 -3.92
N TYR A 570 -43.96 26.19 -3.01
CA TYR A 570 -44.75 24.96 -3.14
C TYR A 570 -46.05 24.91 -2.30
N ASN A 571 -46.24 25.74 -1.25
CA ASN A 571 -47.48 25.81 -0.45
C ASN A 571 -48.56 26.81 -0.92
N HIS A 572 -48.36 27.62 -1.97
CA HIS A 572 -49.42 28.53 -2.43
C HIS A 572 -50.44 27.81 -3.32
N VAL A 573 -51.55 27.38 -2.72
CA VAL A 573 -52.80 27.02 -3.42
C VAL A 573 -53.46 28.32 -3.90
N PRO A 574 -53.78 28.50 -5.20
CA PRO A 574 -54.69 29.56 -5.61
C PRO A 574 -56.12 29.13 -5.21
N ALA A 575 -56.75 29.88 -4.30
CA ALA A 575 -58.15 29.72 -3.94
C ALA A 575 -59.04 30.50 -4.93
N ASP A 576 -59.94 29.74 -5.59
CA ASP A 576 -61.21 30.06 -6.24
C ASP A 576 -61.41 31.32 -7.11
N THR A 577 -61.98 31.07 -8.30
CA THR A 577 -63.12 31.89 -8.80
C THR A 577 -64.26 30.98 -9.24
N GLU A 578 -65.41 31.25 -8.62
CA GLU A 578 -66.69 30.55 -8.61
C GLU A 578 -67.43 30.49 -9.96
N GLY A 579 -68.33 29.50 -10.11
CA GLY A 579 -69.35 29.48 -11.16
C GLY A 579 -70.16 28.17 -11.27
N THR A 580 -71.11 27.94 -10.36
CA THR A 580 -72.25 26.99 -10.45
C THR A 580 -73.33 27.50 -11.45
N PRO A 581 -74.48 26.83 -11.74
CA PRO A 581 -74.96 25.46 -11.44
C PRO A 581 -75.71 24.73 -12.62
N GLY A 582 -76.01 23.43 -12.48
CA GLY A 582 -76.98 22.75 -13.36
C GLY A 582 -77.40 21.35 -12.89
N HIS A 583 -78.66 21.23 -12.46
CA HIS A 583 -79.31 20.08 -11.81
C HIS A 583 -79.75 18.92 -12.75
N HIS A 584 -79.75 17.71 -12.17
CA HIS A 584 -80.66 16.54 -12.36
C HIS A 584 -80.91 15.94 -13.77
N HIS A 585 -80.63 14.64 -13.96
CA HIS A 585 -81.60 13.54 -13.79
C HIS A 585 -81.01 12.14 -14.07
N GLN A 586 -81.76 11.16 -13.57
CA GLN A 586 -81.59 9.70 -13.56
C GLN A 586 -81.31 9.01 -14.91
N GLY A 587 -80.59 7.88 -14.83
CA GLY A 587 -81.08 6.59 -15.33
C GLY A 587 -80.79 6.16 -16.78
N ALA A 588 -79.91 5.15 -16.90
CA ALA A 588 -79.89 4.03 -17.85
C ALA A 588 -79.85 4.27 -19.38
N GLY A 589 -78.96 3.54 -20.06
CA GLY A 589 -79.11 3.22 -21.48
C GLY A 589 -77.79 3.21 -22.26
N GLN A 590 -77.50 2.06 -22.88
CA GLN A 590 -76.39 1.78 -23.79
C GLN A 590 -76.26 2.82 -24.92
N ASN A 591 -75.04 3.21 -25.30
CA ASN A 591 -74.51 2.88 -26.63
C ASN A 591 -73.02 3.24 -26.78
N TRP A 592 -72.28 2.19 -27.11
CA TRP A 592 -70.95 2.18 -27.67
C TRP A 592 -71.00 2.72 -29.11
N GLN A 593 -70.29 3.80 -29.42
CA GLN A 593 -69.47 3.93 -30.64
C GLN A 593 -68.86 5.33 -30.76
N GLU A 594 -67.56 5.32 -31.07
CA GLU A 594 -66.75 6.40 -31.66
C GLU A 594 -66.33 7.57 -30.76
N GLN A 595 -65.09 7.44 -30.24
CA GLN A 595 -64.02 8.38 -30.59
C GLN A 595 -62.65 7.71 -30.37
N LEU A 596 -62.05 7.26 -31.46
CA LEU A 596 -60.59 7.11 -31.57
C LEU A 596 -59.98 8.49 -31.32
N ILE A 597 -59.32 8.67 -30.18
CA ILE A 597 -58.47 9.84 -29.96
C ILE A 597 -57.14 9.56 -30.64
N ASP A 598 -56.80 10.40 -31.61
CA ASP A 598 -55.47 10.54 -32.20
C ASP A 598 -54.39 10.54 -31.11
N ILE A 599 -53.55 9.50 -31.07
CA ILE A 599 -52.32 9.46 -30.26
C ILE A 599 -51.19 10.13 -31.05
N ALA A 600 -51.47 11.34 -31.56
CA ALA A 600 -50.50 12.21 -32.19
C ALA A 600 -50.42 13.50 -31.36
N ASP A 601 -49.20 13.91 -31.00
CA ASP A 601 -48.82 15.24 -30.48
C ASP A 601 -48.74 15.54 -28.96
N GLU A 602 -48.47 14.56 -28.09
CA GLU A 602 -47.86 14.87 -26.78
C GLU A 602 -46.39 14.40 -26.72
N GLY A 603 -45.47 15.35 -26.49
CA GLY A 603 -44.01 15.12 -26.54
C GLY A 603 -43.53 14.08 -25.52
N VAL A 604 -42.89 13.02 -26.01
CA VAL A 604 -42.35 11.94 -25.17
C VAL A 604 -41.02 12.38 -24.54
N ILE A 605 -40.95 12.37 -23.21
CA ILE A 605 -39.75 12.73 -22.45
C ILE A 605 -38.80 11.53 -22.40
N GLY A 606 -37.54 11.71 -22.81
CA GLY A 606 -36.53 10.63 -22.86
C GLY A 606 -35.78 10.37 -21.56
N THR A 607 -35.97 11.20 -20.53
CA THR A 607 -35.32 11.12 -19.22
C THR A 607 -36.34 10.74 -18.13
N ALA A 608 -35.91 9.98 -17.12
CA ALA A 608 -36.80 9.57 -16.04
C ALA A 608 -36.08 9.45 -14.68
N LEU A 609 -36.79 9.85 -13.63
CA LEU A 609 -36.40 9.64 -12.24
C LEU A 609 -36.96 8.28 -11.79
N CYS A 610 -36.15 7.47 -11.10
CA CYS A 610 -36.60 6.18 -10.58
C CYS A 610 -36.52 6.11 -9.06
N ILE A 611 -37.46 5.38 -8.46
CA ILE A 611 -37.54 5.14 -7.02
C ILE A 611 -37.63 3.62 -6.83
N GLU A 612 -36.61 3.04 -6.23
CA GLU A 612 -36.47 1.60 -6.05
C GLU A 612 -36.23 1.27 -4.58
N ALA A 613 -37.04 0.37 -4.01
CA ALA A 613 -36.73 -0.23 -2.71
C ALA A 613 -35.91 -1.50 -2.92
N ARG A 614 -34.68 -1.51 -2.40
CA ARG A 614 -33.72 -2.63 -2.52
C ARG A 614 -33.08 -2.90 -1.17
N GLU A 615 -33.15 -4.15 -0.71
CA GLU A 615 -32.52 -4.61 0.55
C GLU A 615 -32.88 -3.72 1.75
N GLY A 616 -34.17 -3.36 1.87
CA GLY A 616 -34.67 -2.56 2.98
C GLY A 616 -34.30 -1.07 2.93
N LYS A 617 -33.74 -0.58 1.82
CA LYS A 617 -33.33 0.81 1.60
C LYS A 617 -34.06 1.40 0.41
N LEU A 618 -34.19 2.73 0.39
CA LEU A 618 -34.83 3.46 -0.71
C LEU A 618 -33.78 4.15 -1.58
N PHE A 619 -33.66 3.73 -2.84
CA PHE A 619 -32.77 4.31 -3.84
C PHE A 619 -33.53 5.27 -4.75
N ILE A 620 -32.99 6.49 -4.90
CA ILE A 620 -33.51 7.53 -5.78
C ILE A 620 -32.52 7.72 -6.93
N PHE A 621 -32.90 7.27 -8.12
CA PHE A 621 -32.11 7.39 -9.33
C PHE A 621 -32.39 8.72 -10.02
N LEU A 622 -31.39 9.58 -10.09
CA LEU A 622 -31.48 10.89 -10.71
C LEU A 622 -31.26 10.80 -12.25
N PRO A 623 -32.15 11.41 -13.05
CA PRO A 623 -32.00 11.48 -14.50
C PRO A 623 -30.83 12.39 -14.91
N PRO A 624 -30.31 12.26 -16.15
CA PRO A 624 -29.34 13.21 -16.67
C PRO A 624 -30.04 14.56 -16.90
N LEU A 625 -29.45 15.64 -16.34
CA LEU A 625 -29.93 17.01 -16.48
C LEU A 625 -28.84 17.87 -17.12
N ASN A 626 -29.24 18.85 -17.93
CA ASN A 626 -28.30 19.67 -18.69
C ASN A 626 -27.69 20.83 -17.88
N LEU A 627 -28.39 21.31 -16.86
CA LEU A 627 -28.02 22.46 -16.04
C LEU A 627 -27.85 22.06 -14.57
N LEU A 628 -26.82 22.61 -13.93
CA LEU A 628 -26.53 22.34 -12.53
C LEU A 628 -27.62 22.88 -11.61
N GLU A 629 -28.20 24.04 -11.96
CA GLU A 629 -29.28 24.69 -11.21
C GLU A 629 -30.51 23.77 -11.10
N ASP A 630 -30.84 23.06 -12.19
CA ASP A 630 -31.96 22.12 -12.25
C ASP A 630 -31.67 20.86 -11.42
N TYR A 631 -30.42 20.40 -11.42
CA TYR A 631 -29.97 19.27 -10.61
C TYR A 631 -30.06 19.57 -9.12
N LEU A 632 -29.57 20.75 -8.68
CA LEU A 632 -29.67 21.20 -7.30
C LEU A 632 -31.12 21.41 -6.86
N SER A 633 -31.98 21.93 -7.75
CA SER A 633 -33.41 22.08 -7.47
C SER A 633 -34.10 20.73 -7.25
N LEU A 634 -33.78 19.72 -8.07
CA LEU A 634 -34.33 18.37 -7.90
C LEU A 634 -33.87 17.74 -6.59
N LEU A 635 -32.57 17.86 -6.30
CA LEU A 635 -31.97 17.32 -5.09
C LEU A 635 -32.60 17.93 -3.82
N ALA A 636 -32.82 19.24 -3.80
CA ALA A 636 -33.48 19.93 -2.70
C ALA A 636 -34.91 19.43 -2.45
N VAL A 637 -35.66 19.12 -3.52
CA VAL A 637 -37.01 18.56 -3.41
C VAL A 637 -36.97 17.12 -2.87
N VAL A 638 -35.97 16.32 -3.27
CA VAL A 638 -35.76 14.97 -2.74
C VAL A 638 -35.41 15.01 -1.25
N GLU A 639 -34.47 15.86 -0.84
CA GLU A 639 -34.09 16.03 0.57
C GLU A 639 -35.28 16.50 1.42
N HIS A 640 -36.05 17.48 0.94
CA HIS A 640 -37.25 17.94 1.64
C HIS A 640 -38.30 16.84 1.81
N THR A 641 -38.48 16.00 0.78
CA THR A 641 -39.41 14.86 0.84
C THR A 641 -38.93 13.80 1.83
N ALA A 642 -37.62 13.49 1.85
CA ALA A 642 -37.01 12.58 2.81
C ALA A 642 -37.19 13.08 4.26
N ALA A 643 -36.96 14.37 4.51
CA ALA A 643 -37.16 14.98 5.81
C ALA A 643 -38.62 14.99 6.25
N ALA A 644 -39.55 15.30 5.34
CA ALA A 644 -41.00 15.33 5.64
C ALA A 644 -41.57 13.96 5.99
N LEU A 645 -41.06 12.89 5.35
CA LEU A 645 -41.48 11.51 5.60
C LEU A 645 -40.64 10.79 6.66
N GLN A 646 -39.55 11.44 7.13
CA GLN A 646 -38.54 10.83 8.00
C GLN A 646 -37.93 9.54 7.43
N MET A 647 -37.69 9.54 6.12
CA MET A 647 -37.19 8.38 5.37
C MET A 647 -35.84 8.69 4.74
N PRO A 648 -34.72 8.17 5.26
CA PRO A 648 -33.42 8.33 4.62
C PRO A 648 -33.35 7.63 3.26
N VAL A 649 -32.59 8.22 2.32
CA VAL A 649 -32.50 7.76 0.93
C VAL A 649 -31.05 7.59 0.46
N CYS A 650 -30.83 6.64 -0.44
CA CYS A 650 -29.60 6.50 -1.21
C CYS A 650 -29.76 7.24 -2.54
N ILE A 651 -28.88 8.19 -2.84
CA ILE A 651 -28.91 8.89 -4.14
C ILE A 651 -28.05 8.12 -5.14
N GLU A 652 -28.63 7.72 -6.27
CA GLU A 652 -27.96 7.02 -7.35
C GLU A 652 -28.27 7.68 -8.71
N GLY A 653 -27.61 7.22 -9.79
CA GLY A 653 -27.93 7.61 -11.16
C GLY A 653 -26.88 8.48 -11.84
N TYR A 654 -27.31 9.35 -12.75
CA TYR A 654 -26.39 10.14 -13.56
C TYR A 654 -25.70 11.23 -12.72
N PRO A 655 -24.40 11.52 -12.97
CA PRO A 655 -23.69 12.55 -12.25
C PRO A 655 -24.29 13.94 -12.53
N PRO A 656 -24.09 14.93 -11.64
CA PRO A 656 -24.39 16.32 -11.96
C PRO A 656 -23.63 16.73 -13.24
N PRO A 657 -24.21 17.63 -14.05
CA PRO A 657 -23.54 18.13 -15.26
C PRO A 657 -22.21 18.78 -14.89
N SER A 658 -21.22 18.62 -15.77
CA SER A 658 -19.86 19.15 -15.55
C SER A 658 -19.90 20.66 -15.40
N ASP A 659 -19.49 21.18 -14.24
CA ASP A 659 -19.55 22.60 -13.90
C ASP A 659 -18.39 22.98 -12.97
N PRO A 660 -17.63 24.07 -13.26
CA PRO A 660 -16.48 24.49 -12.45
C PRO A 660 -16.83 25.04 -11.06
N ARG A 661 -18.13 25.26 -10.77
CA ARG A 661 -18.63 25.67 -9.44
C ARG A 661 -18.78 24.49 -8.47
N LEU A 662 -18.64 23.25 -8.96
CA LEU A 662 -18.60 22.04 -8.16
C LEU A 662 -17.18 21.50 -8.05
N GLU A 663 -16.88 20.91 -6.90
CA GLU A 663 -15.75 20.02 -6.72
C GLU A 663 -16.25 18.61 -6.43
N LYS A 664 -15.37 17.64 -6.70
CA LYS A 664 -15.67 16.23 -6.47
C LYS A 664 -14.42 15.45 -6.13
N PHE A 665 -14.62 14.38 -5.37
CA PHE A 665 -13.68 13.26 -5.29
C PHE A 665 -14.46 11.97 -5.48
N MET A 666 -13.80 10.93 -6.01
CA MET A 666 -14.44 9.67 -6.34
C MET A 666 -13.59 8.48 -5.92
N ILE A 667 -14.23 7.38 -5.55
CA ILE A 667 -13.58 6.10 -5.24
C ILE A 667 -14.12 5.05 -6.20
N THR A 668 -13.21 4.41 -6.94
CA THR A 668 -13.55 3.46 -8.00
C THR A 668 -12.76 2.16 -7.87
N PRO A 669 -13.35 1.01 -8.20
CA PRO A 669 -12.65 -0.27 -8.18
C PRO A 669 -11.91 -0.51 -9.50
N ASP A 670 -10.63 -0.85 -9.39
CA ASP A 670 -9.79 -1.23 -10.50
C ASP A 670 -9.18 -2.62 -10.29
N PRO A 671 -8.69 -3.31 -11.34
CA PRO A 671 -8.12 -4.65 -11.19
C PRO A 671 -7.00 -4.65 -10.14
N GLY A 672 -7.19 -5.42 -9.07
CA GLY A 672 -6.21 -5.55 -7.98
C GLY A 672 -6.11 -4.36 -7.00
N VAL A 673 -6.83 -3.24 -7.22
CA VAL A 673 -6.75 -2.05 -6.35
C VAL A 673 -8.10 -1.32 -6.19
N ILE A 674 -8.18 -0.40 -5.24
CA ILE A 674 -9.15 0.70 -5.26
C ILE A 674 -8.39 1.96 -5.65
N GLU A 675 -8.97 2.77 -6.53
CA GLU A 675 -8.45 4.07 -6.94
C GLU A 675 -9.27 5.18 -6.29
N VAL A 676 -8.58 6.17 -5.71
CA VAL A 676 -9.21 7.37 -5.15
C VAL A 676 -8.83 8.55 -6.03
N ASN A 677 -9.79 9.09 -6.76
CA ASN A 677 -9.63 10.31 -7.55
C ASN A 677 -9.78 11.52 -6.62
N VAL A 678 -8.66 12.09 -6.21
CA VAL A 678 -8.60 13.22 -5.26
C VAL A 678 -8.89 14.53 -6.00
N MET A 679 -9.57 15.46 -5.33
CA MET A 679 -9.83 16.80 -5.87
C MET A 679 -8.53 17.56 -6.16
N PRO A 680 -8.50 18.43 -7.18
CA PRO A 680 -7.30 19.23 -7.47
C PRO A 680 -7.01 20.28 -6.37
N ALA A 681 -5.81 20.27 -5.82
CA ALA A 681 -5.30 21.31 -4.92
C ALA A 681 -4.63 22.44 -5.72
N SER A 682 -4.87 23.69 -5.31
CA SER A 682 -4.20 24.87 -5.88
C SER A 682 -2.92 25.27 -5.13
N SER A 683 -2.85 24.99 -3.83
CA SER A 683 -1.72 25.38 -2.99
C SER A 683 -1.02 24.16 -2.37
N TRP A 684 0.23 24.35 -1.95
CA TRP A 684 1.04 23.38 -1.23
C TRP A 684 0.40 23.01 0.13
N PRO A 685 -0.08 23.95 0.98
CA PRO A 685 -0.78 23.58 2.20
C PRO A 685 -2.01 22.69 1.96
N ASP A 686 -2.84 23.01 0.96
CA ASP A 686 -4.01 22.19 0.62
C ASP A 686 -3.59 20.77 0.18
N LEU A 687 -2.50 20.68 -0.58
CA LEU A 687 -1.97 19.41 -1.07
C LEU A 687 -1.44 18.53 0.07
N VAL A 688 -0.71 19.15 1.02
CA VAL A 688 -0.19 18.50 2.23
C VAL A 688 -1.32 17.98 3.10
N ASP A 689 -2.34 18.80 3.36
CA ASP A 689 -3.48 18.42 4.18
C ASP A 689 -4.28 17.27 3.54
N ASN A 690 -4.64 17.43 2.26
CA ASN A 690 -5.37 16.41 1.51
C ASN A 690 -4.61 15.08 1.45
N THR A 691 -3.30 15.09 1.18
CA THR A 691 -2.54 13.84 1.09
C THR A 691 -2.41 13.17 2.47
N ARG A 692 -2.18 13.92 3.54
CA ARG A 692 -2.05 13.37 4.90
C ARG A 692 -3.37 12.76 5.39
N VAL A 693 -4.48 13.47 5.21
CA VAL A 693 -5.82 12.97 5.57
C VAL A 693 -6.11 11.69 4.79
N LEU A 694 -5.84 11.65 3.48
CA LEU A 694 -6.10 10.47 2.68
C LEU A 694 -5.36 9.23 3.19
N TYR A 695 -4.06 9.35 3.42
CA TYR A 695 -3.24 8.23 3.88
C TYR A 695 -3.65 7.75 5.27
N GLU A 696 -3.90 8.66 6.22
CA GLU A 696 -4.28 8.26 7.58
C GLU A 696 -5.68 7.64 7.62
N GLU A 697 -6.66 8.23 6.94
CA GLU A 697 -8.01 7.67 6.90
C GLU A 697 -8.06 6.34 6.15
N ALA A 698 -7.29 6.18 5.07
CA ALA A 698 -7.12 4.89 4.40
C ALA A 698 -6.56 3.84 5.36
N ARG A 699 -5.48 4.16 6.09
CA ARG A 699 -4.87 3.27 7.09
C ARG A 699 -5.89 2.86 8.16
N LEU A 700 -6.68 3.81 8.68
CA LEU A 700 -7.71 3.54 9.69
C LEU A 700 -8.87 2.67 9.16
N THR A 701 -9.09 2.66 7.84
CA THR A 701 -10.00 1.71 7.17
C THR A 701 -9.36 0.39 6.76
N ARG A 702 -8.14 0.09 7.22
CA ARG A 702 -7.40 -1.13 6.86
C ARG A 702 -7.06 -1.21 5.36
N LEU A 703 -6.88 -0.06 4.73
CA LEU A 703 -6.36 0.09 3.37
C LEU A 703 -4.91 0.57 3.42
N GLY A 704 -4.02 -0.13 2.71
CA GLY A 704 -2.59 0.14 2.63
C GLY A 704 -2.17 0.57 1.22
N THR A 705 -0.97 1.15 1.13
CA THR A 705 -0.40 1.73 -0.10
C THR A 705 0.75 0.90 -0.67
N GLU A 706 1.06 -0.23 -0.04
CA GLU A 706 2.14 -1.12 -0.41
C GLU A 706 1.70 -2.58 -0.35
N LYS A 707 2.46 -3.42 -1.05
CA LYS A 707 2.38 -4.88 -1.00
C LYS A 707 3.76 -5.44 -0.72
N PHE A 708 3.78 -6.66 -0.19
CA PHE A 708 4.99 -7.44 -0.08
C PHE A 708 5.04 -8.47 -1.20
N MET A 709 6.23 -8.76 -1.71
CA MET A 709 6.49 -9.92 -2.56
C MET A 709 6.88 -11.12 -1.70
N LEU A 710 6.74 -12.34 -2.22
CA LEU A 710 7.09 -13.59 -1.51
C LEU A 710 8.49 -13.57 -0.90
N ASP A 711 9.41 -12.92 -1.59
CA ASP A 711 10.82 -12.83 -1.24
C ASP A 711 11.15 -11.68 -0.26
N GLY A 712 10.11 -11.01 0.25
CA GLY A 712 10.19 -9.93 1.21
C GLY A 712 10.36 -8.54 0.58
N ARG A 713 10.41 -8.37 -0.74
CA ARG A 713 10.50 -7.02 -1.34
C ARG A 713 9.24 -6.20 -1.06
N HIS A 714 9.41 -4.91 -0.74
CA HIS A 714 8.32 -3.95 -0.77
C HIS A 714 8.08 -3.52 -2.22
N THR A 715 6.81 -3.35 -2.58
CA THR A 715 6.38 -2.77 -3.85
C THR A 715 5.14 -1.93 -3.59
N GLY A 716 4.84 -0.97 -4.47
CA GLY A 716 3.55 -0.27 -4.42
C GLY A 716 2.39 -1.22 -4.70
N THR A 717 1.17 -0.70 -4.61
CA THR A 717 -0.08 -1.46 -4.85
C THR A 717 -0.18 -2.14 -6.23
N GLY A 718 0.61 -1.69 -7.21
CA GLY A 718 0.57 -2.12 -8.62
C GLY A 718 -0.38 -1.29 -9.51
N GLY A 719 -1.21 -0.43 -8.92
CA GLY A 719 -2.14 0.47 -9.64
C GLY A 719 -1.55 1.83 -10.00
N GLY A 720 -0.40 2.20 -9.40
CA GLY A 720 0.25 3.50 -9.62
C GLY A 720 -0.31 4.62 -8.72
N ASN A 721 0.31 5.80 -8.83
CA ASN A 721 -0.15 7.05 -8.22
C ASN A 721 -0.06 8.14 -9.28
N HIS A 722 -1.03 8.16 -10.20
CA HIS A 722 -0.99 9.10 -11.32
C HIS A 722 -1.13 10.52 -10.78
N VAL A 723 -0.24 11.41 -11.24
CA VAL A 723 -0.28 12.83 -10.88
C VAL A 723 -0.91 13.61 -12.01
N THR A 724 -2.02 14.29 -11.74
CA THR A 724 -2.73 15.09 -12.74
C THR A 724 -2.41 16.57 -12.56
N LEU A 725 -1.95 17.21 -13.63
CA LEU A 725 -1.58 18.63 -13.68
C LEU A 725 -2.50 19.38 -14.64
N GLY A 726 -2.90 20.60 -14.28
CA GLY A 726 -3.70 21.44 -15.17
C GLY A 726 -4.05 22.78 -14.55
N GLY A 727 -5.14 23.39 -15.03
CA GLY A 727 -5.76 24.55 -14.42
C GLY A 727 -7.19 24.24 -13.98
N ARG A 728 -7.84 25.17 -13.27
CA ARG A 728 -9.23 24.97 -12.80
C ARG A 728 -10.22 24.85 -13.95
N THR A 729 -9.97 25.60 -15.02
CA THR A 729 -10.68 25.52 -16.28
C THR A 729 -9.69 25.22 -17.40
N PRO A 730 -10.16 24.71 -18.56
CA PRO A 730 -9.31 24.53 -19.72
C PRO A 730 -8.59 25.82 -20.16
N GLU A 731 -9.20 27.00 -19.99
CA GLU A 731 -8.57 28.29 -20.31
C GLU A 731 -7.42 28.63 -19.37
N GLU A 732 -7.52 28.23 -18.11
CA GLU A 732 -6.49 28.48 -17.10
C GLU A 732 -5.35 27.47 -17.18
N SER A 733 -5.51 26.36 -17.92
CA SER A 733 -4.48 25.32 -18.02
C SER A 733 -3.15 25.90 -18.51
N PRO A 734 -2.05 25.73 -17.74
CA PRO A 734 -0.75 26.24 -18.14
C PRO A 734 -0.23 25.58 -19.43
N PHE A 735 -0.63 24.32 -19.68
CA PHE A 735 -0.24 23.57 -20.88
C PHE A 735 -0.97 24.03 -22.14
N LEU A 736 -2.25 24.42 -22.02
CA LEU A 736 -3.02 24.93 -23.15
C LEU A 736 -2.66 26.38 -23.47
N ARG A 737 -2.42 27.20 -22.44
CA ARG A 737 -1.95 28.59 -22.59
C ARG A 737 -0.55 28.61 -23.22
N ARG A 738 0.36 27.78 -22.71
CA ARG A 738 1.77 27.72 -23.13
C ARG A 738 2.20 26.29 -23.45
N PRO A 739 2.04 25.87 -24.73
CA PRO A 739 2.39 24.53 -25.19
C PRO A 739 3.86 24.16 -24.94
N ASP A 740 4.75 25.14 -24.92
CA ASP A 740 6.19 24.94 -24.72
C ASP A 740 6.55 24.44 -23.32
N LEU A 741 5.64 24.54 -22.34
CA LEU A 741 5.78 23.87 -21.06
C LEU A 741 5.80 22.34 -21.22
N LEU A 742 4.86 21.78 -21.97
CA LEU A 742 4.81 20.33 -22.23
C LEU A 742 6.06 19.89 -22.99
N GLY A 743 6.46 20.65 -24.01
CA GLY A 743 7.70 20.37 -24.75
C GLY A 743 8.94 20.39 -23.87
N SER A 744 9.02 21.32 -22.91
CA SER A 744 10.11 21.40 -21.93
C SER A 744 10.13 20.17 -21.02
N MET A 745 8.98 19.78 -20.47
CA MET A 745 8.87 18.59 -19.63
C MET A 745 9.25 17.30 -20.38
N LEU A 746 8.72 17.10 -21.59
CA LEU A 746 9.05 15.92 -22.41
C LEU A 746 10.55 15.84 -22.70
N THR A 747 11.17 16.96 -23.10
CA THR A 747 12.60 17.01 -23.40
C THR A 747 13.44 16.75 -22.15
N PHE A 748 13.06 17.32 -21.01
CA PHE A 748 13.80 17.18 -19.77
C PHE A 748 13.71 15.75 -19.20
N TRP A 749 12.51 15.14 -19.18
CA TRP A 749 12.34 13.73 -18.82
C TRP A 749 13.09 12.80 -19.77
N GLN A 750 13.15 13.14 -21.07
CA GLN A 750 13.92 12.37 -22.05
C GLN A 750 15.43 12.41 -21.75
N HIS A 751 15.94 13.57 -21.32
CA HIS A 751 17.35 13.75 -20.93
C HIS A 751 17.71 13.12 -19.58
N HIS A 752 16.74 13.00 -18.67
CA HIS A 752 16.96 12.54 -17.30
C HIS A 752 16.15 11.27 -17.00
N PRO A 753 16.68 10.07 -17.33
CA PRO A 753 16.01 8.79 -17.05
C PRO A 753 15.68 8.58 -15.57
N SER A 754 16.38 9.25 -14.65
CA SER A 754 16.08 9.17 -13.21
C SER A 754 14.63 9.53 -12.87
N LEU A 755 14.04 10.50 -13.56
CA LEU A 755 12.66 10.94 -13.32
C LEU A 755 11.60 9.90 -13.70
N SER A 756 11.94 8.96 -14.59
CA SER A 756 11.05 7.84 -14.93
C SER A 756 11.35 6.62 -14.06
N TYR A 757 12.62 6.29 -13.84
CA TYR A 757 13.00 4.99 -13.26
C TYR A 757 13.08 4.97 -11.74
N LEU A 758 13.39 6.10 -11.09
CA LEU A 758 13.45 6.14 -9.63
C LEU A 758 12.07 5.98 -9.00
N PHE A 759 11.04 6.49 -9.66
CA PHE A 759 9.68 6.58 -9.14
C PHE A 759 8.72 5.55 -9.76
N SER A 760 9.17 4.75 -10.72
CA SER A 760 8.35 3.73 -11.40
C SER A 760 8.19 2.44 -10.61
N GLY A 761 7.14 1.69 -10.98
CA GLY A 761 6.91 0.32 -10.52
C GLY A 761 7.93 -0.69 -11.05
N MET A 762 7.82 -1.93 -10.59
CA MET A 762 8.73 -3.01 -11.00
C MET A 762 8.65 -3.36 -12.49
N PHE A 763 7.48 -3.19 -13.11
CA PHE A 763 7.26 -3.53 -14.50
C PHE A 763 7.58 -2.35 -15.42
N ILE A 764 8.81 -2.34 -15.94
CA ILE A 764 9.33 -1.30 -16.85
C ILE A 764 9.62 -1.89 -18.23
N GLY A 765 9.52 -1.06 -19.26
CA GLY A 765 9.82 -1.39 -20.64
C GLY A 765 8.69 -1.02 -21.61
N PRO A 766 8.85 -1.34 -22.91
CA PRO A 766 7.96 -0.86 -23.99
C PRO A 766 6.51 -1.35 -23.88
N THR A 767 6.28 -2.41 -23.11
CA THR A 767 4.97 -3.02 -22.87
C THR A 767 4.42 -2.76 -21.47
N SER A 768 5.09 -1.91 -20.69
CA SER A 768 4.68 -1.53 -19.33
C SER A 768 3.37 -0.75 -19.32
N GLN A 769 2.89 -0.37 -18.12
CA GLN A 769 1.69 0.46 -17.98
C GLN A 769 1.91 1.90 -18.47
N ALA A 770 3.16 2.37 -18.42
CA ALA A 770 3.54 3.75 -18.73
C ALA A 770 4.94 3.83 -19.38
N PRO A 771 5.17 3.18 -20.55
CA PRO A 771 6.44 3.28 -21.28
C PRO A 771 6.87 4.72 -21.57
N ARG A 772 8.18 4.95 -21.49
CA ARG A 772 8.81 6.17 -22.00
C ARG A 772 8.70 6.23 -23.52
N VAL A 773 8.69 7.44 -24.06
CA VAL A 773 8.58 7.68 -25.51
C VAL A 773 9.72 7.04 -26.33
N ASP A 774 10.89 6.80 -25.71
CA ASP A 774 12.08 6.26 -26.34
C ASP A 774 12.37 4.77 -26.05
N GLU A 775 11.48 4.05 -25.37
CA GLU A 775 11.64 2.61 -25.08
C GLU A 775 11.13 1.68 -26.19
N ALA A 776 10.21 2.16 -27.03
CA ALA A 776 9.46 1.32 -27.96
C ALA A 776 9.92 1.44 -29.42
N ARG A 777 9.63 2.58 -30.07
CA ARG A 777 9.86 2.77 -31.50
C ARG A 777 11.10 3.64 -31.71
N HIS A 778 12.13 3.10 -32.37
CA HIS A 778 13.37 3.83 -32.62
C HIS A 778 13.16 5.16 -33.39
N GLU A 779 12.14 5.21 -34.25
CA GLU A 779 11.79 6.39 -35.04
C GLU A 779 10.99 7.45 -34.24
N ALA A 780 10.38 7.09 -33.09
CA ALA A 780 9.50 7.98 -32.35
C ALA A 780 10.19 9.28 -31.91
N LEU A 781 11.44 9.19 -31.49
CA LEU A 781 12.22 10.38 -31.12
C LEU A 781 12.54 11.30 -32.31
N TYR A 782 12.65 10.77 -33.53
CA TYR A 782 12.84 11.61 -34.73
C TYR A 782 11.57 12.38 -35.05
N GLU A 783 10.41 11.71 -35.03
CA GLU A 783 9.11 12.36 -35.24
C GLU A 783 8.76 13.33 -34.11
N LEU A 784 9.12 13.01 -32.85
CA LEU A 784 8.94 13.91 -31.71
C LEU A 784 9.76 15.19 -31.84
N GLU A 785 11.00 15.10 -32.33
CA GLU A 785 11.83 16.28 -32.59
C GLU A 785 11.16 17.22 -33.62
N ILE A 786 10.55 16.65 -34.67
CA ILE A 786 9.77 17.41 -35.66
C ILE A 786 8.53 18.04 -35.03
N ALA A 787 7.78 17.29 -34.21
CA ALA A 787 6.60 17.81 -33.51
C ALA A 787 6.96 18.96 -32.55
N LEU A 788 8.01 18.80 -31.73
CA LEU A 788 8.49 19.81 -30.80
C LEU A 788 9.02 21.07 -31.52
N SER A 789 9.60 20.92 -32.72
CA SER A 789 10.05 22.07 -33.52
C SER A 789 8.91 22.97 -34.01
N GLN A 790 7.72 22.39 -34.18
CA GLN A 790 6.49 23.09 -34.57
C GLN A 790 5.73 23.69 -33.38
N MET A 791 6.19 23.42 -32.15
CA MET A 791 5.51 23.88 -30.94
C MET A 791 5.74 25.39 -30.73
N PRO A 792 4.65 26.19 -30.71
CA PRO A 792 4.73 27.65 -30.60
C PRO A 792 5.39 28.09 -29.29
N LYS A 793 5.87 29.34 -29.26
CA LYS A 793 6.52 29.94 -28.09
C LYS A 793 5.57 30.91 -27.40
N GLY A 794 5.51 30.86 -26.07
CA GLY A 794 4.69 31.77 -25.30
C GLY A 794 3.20 31.45 -25.35
N ASP A 795 2.37 32.44 -25.02
CA ASP A 795 0.93 32.29 -24.99
C ASP A 795 0.34 32.12 -26.40
N VAL A 796 -0.55 31.12 -26.55
CA VAL A 796 -1.21 30.79 -27.82
C VAL A 796 -2.72 30.94 -27.74
N ARG A 797 -3.35 31.14 -28.90
CA ARG A 797 -4.82 31.23 -29.01
C ARG A 797 -5.45 29.92 -29.51
N GLU A 798 -4.63 28.95 -29.93
CA GLU A 798 -5.03 27.66 -30.47
C GLU A 798 -4.77 26.51 -29.46
N PRO A 799 -5.63 26.31 -28.44
CA PRO A 799 -5.39 25.33 -27.38
C PRO A 799 -5.35 23.88 -27.88
N TRP A 800 -5.97 23.59 -29.04
CA TRP A 800 -5.99 22.25 -29.62
C TRP A 800 -4.64 21.83 -30.24
N LEU A 801 -3.73 22.77 -30.49
CA LEU A 801 -2.49 22.49 -31.23
C LEU A 801 -1.54 21.60 -30.42
N VAL A 802 -1.43 21.82 -29.10
CA VAL A 802 -0.53 21.04 -28.23
C VAL A 802 -0.84 19.56 -28.29
N ASP A 803 -2.13 19.20 -28.19
CA ASP A 803 -2.61 17.82 -28.27
C ASP A 803 -2.32 17.20 -29.63
N ARG A 804 -2.66 17.90 -30.72
CA ARG A 804 -2.51 17.37 -32.09
C ARG A 804 -1.08 17.09 -32.49
N LEU A 805 -0.11 17.86 -31.97
CA LEU A 805 1.31 17.65 -32.28
C LEU A 805 1.86 16.39 -31.61
N VAL A 806 1.42 16.03 -30.41
CA VAL A 806 2.06 14.99 -29.60
C VAL A 806 1.23 13.72 -29.41
N ARG A 807 -0.10 13.77 -29.59
CA ARG A 807 -1.03 12.65 -29.28
C ARG A 807 -0.64 11.33 -29.94
N ASN A 808 -0.20 11.35 -31.21
CA ASN A 808 0.16 10.13 -31.94
C ASN A 808 1.57 9.61 -31.60
N LEU A 809 2.35 10.37 -30.83
CA LEU A 809 3.71 10.05 -30.42
C LEU A 809 3.76 9.59 -28.95
N LEU A 810 2.93 10.19 -28.10
CA LEU A 810 2.75 9.81 -26.70
C LEU A 810 1.76 8.64 -26.60
N THR A 811 2.18 7.48 -27.07
CA THR A 811 1.39 6.25 -27.08
C THR A 811 2.25 5.04 -26.75
N ASP A 812 1.62 3.97 -26.27
CA ASP A 812 2.28 2.66 -26.18
C ASP A 812 2.50 2.02 -27.57
N ILE A 813 3.10 0.82 -27.61
CA ILE A 813 3.33 0.09 -28.85
C ILE A 813 2.05 -0.15 -29.68
N THR A 814 0.88 -0.22 -29.03
CA THR A 814 -0.42 -0.45 -29.67
C THR A 814 -1.10 0.84 -30.15
N GLY A 815 -0.56 2.01 -29.82
CA GLY A 815 -1.17 3.31 -30.12
C GLY A 815 -2.11 3.82 -29.04
N ASN A 816 -2.07 3.25 -27.83
CA ASN A 816 -2.91 3.69 -26.72
C ASN A 816 -2.26 4.86 -25.96
N THR A 817 -2.90 6.02 -25.98
CA THR A 817 -2.49 7.27 -25.30
C THR A 817 -2.63 7.20 -23.78
N HIS A 818 -3.58 6.42 -23.28
CA HIS A 818 -3.80 6.20 -21.84
C HIS A 818 -2.67 5.39 -21.19
N ARG A 819 -1.82 4.76 -22.00
CA ARG A 819 -0.68 3.95 -21.55
C ARG A 819 0.66 4.64 -21.76
N ALA A 820 0.68 5.92 -22.10
CA ALA A 820 1.93 6.67 -22.16
C ALA A 820 2.33 7.18 -20.77
N GLU A 821 3.63 7.34 -20.52
CA GLU A 821 4.14 8.03 -19.32
C GLU A 821 3.53 9.42 -19.15
N PHE A 822 3.44 10.16 -20.25
CA PHE A 822 2.73 11.45 -20.35
C PHE A 822 1.40 11.23 -21.07
N CYS A 823 0.33 11.03 -20.30
CA CYS A 823 -1.00 10.81 -20.82
C CYS A 823 -1.68 12.15 -21.14
N VAL A 824 -2.09 12.31 -22.40
CA VAL A 824 -2.74 13.52 -22.94
C VAL A 824 -4.23 13.31 -23.23
N ASP A 825 -4.84 12.23 -22.74
CA ASP A 825 -6.26 11.93 -23.02
C ASP A 825 -7.23 12.97 -22.51
N LYS A 826 -6.90 13.58 -21.36
CA LYS A 826 -7.69 14.64 -20.72
C LYS A 826 -7.22 16.05 -21.15
N MET A 827 -6.31 16.16 -22.13
CA MET A 827 -5.75 17.45 -22.57
C MET A 827 -6.68 18.19 -23.52
N TYR A 828 -6.74 17.79 -24.80
CA TYR A 828 -7.66 18.38 -25.77
C TYR A 828 -8.11 17.33 -26.79
N SER A 829 -8.82 16.29 -26.33
CA SER A 829 -9.29 15.23 -27.22
C SER A 829 -10.25 15.76 -28.29
N PRO A 830 -10.10 15.32 -29.56
CA PRO A 830 -10.97 15.75 -30.63
C PRO A 830 -12.35 15.07 -30.61
N ASP A 831 -12.44 13.88 -30.02
CA ASP A 831 -13.58 12.97 -30.16
C ASP A 831 -14.78 13.38 -29.30
N SER A 832 -14.54 14.11 -28.21
CA SER A 832 -15.60 14.53 -27.29
C SER A 832 -15.30 15.88 -26.65
N ALA A 833 -16.35 16.64 -26.31
CA ALA A 833 -16.22 17.85 -25.51
C ALA A 833 -15.75 17.54 -24.07
N THR A 834 -16.06 16.35 -23.55
CA THR A 834 -15.66 15.86 -22.22
C THR A 834 -14.17 15.59 -22.10
N GLY A 835 -13.45 15.35 -23.21
CA GLY A 835 -12.00 15.12 -23.21
C GLY A 835 -11.16 16.41 -23.38
N ARG A 836 -11.79 17.59 -23.33
CA ARG A 836 -11.13 18.90 -23.48
C ARG A 836 -10.98 19.61 -22.14
N LEU A 837 -10.27 18.97 -21.21
CA LEU A 837 -10.14 19.44 -19.83
C LEU A 837 -8.85 20.25 -19.60
N GLY A 838 -7.88 20.18 -20.52
CA GLY A 838 -6.58 20.83 -20.36
C GLY A 838 -5.69 20.18 -19.31
N LEU A 839 -5.90 18.90 -19.03
CA LEU A 839 -5.15 18.15 -18.01
C LEU A 839 -4.07 17.27 -18.65
N LEU A 840 -2.88 17.30 -18.05
CA LEU A 840 -1.79 16.36 -18.30
C LEU A 840 -1.73 15.37 -17.15
N GLU A 841 -1.65 14.09 -17.45
CA GLU A 841 -1.56 13.05 -16.42
C GLU A 841 -0.22 12.31 -16.53
N LEU A 842 0.54 12.32 -15.45
CA LEU A 842 1.82 11.62 -15.34
C LEU A 842 1.60 10.24 -14.74
N ARG A 843 1.80 9.19 -15.55
CA ARG A 843 1.45 7.80 -15.19
C ARG A 843 2.65 6.93 -14.79
N GLY A 844 3.87 7.44 -14.96
CA GLY A 844 5.11 6.74 -14.61
C GLY A 844 5.40 6.59 -13.12
N PHE A 845 4.49 7.02 -12.24
CA PHE A 845 4.71 7.06 -10.79
C PHE A 845 4.01 5.87 -10.09
N GLU A 846 4.79 5.09 -9.34
CA GLU A 846 4.29 4.07 -8.41
C GLU A 846 3.76 4.71 -7.13
N MET A 847 2.82 4.03 -6.47
CA MET A 847 2.27 4.46 -5.19
C MET A 847 3.33 4.45 -4.08
N PRO A 848 3.67 5.62 -3.49
CA PRO A 848 4.63 5.66 -2.40
C PRO A 848 4.03 5.11 -1.10
N PRO A 849 4.84 4.41 -0.29
CA PRO A 849 4.39 3.79 0.96
C PRO A 849 4.04 4.80 2.06
N HIS A 850 4.43 6.08 1.92
CA HIS A 850 4.22 7.11 2.92
C HIS A 850 3.76 8.43 2.30
N ALA A 851 2.86 9.15 2.99
CA ALA A 851 2.28 10.41 2.52
C ALA A 851 3.35 11.47 2.20
N GLU A 852 4.35 11.60 3.06
CA GLU A 852 5.44 12.57 2.88
C GLU A 852 6.33 12.26 1.67
N MET A 853 6.49 10.97 1.31
CA MET A 853 7.17 10.61 0.06
C MET A 853 6.30 11.03 -1.14
N SER A 854 4.99 10.77 -1.11
CA SER A 854 4.09 11.25 -2.17
C SER A 854 4.14 12.77 -2.34
N LEU A 855 4.13 13.51 -1.24
CA LEU A 855 4.26 14.98 -1.25
C LEU A 855 5.61 15.45 -1.80
N MET A 856 6.70 14.75 -1.47
CA MET A 856 8.04 15.07 -1.99
C MET A 856 8.13 14.90 -3.52
N GLN A 857 7.54 13.84 -4.08
CA GLN A 857 7.42 13.67 -5.54
C GLN A 857 6.61 14.79 -6.19
N GLN A 858 5.47 15.12 -5.59
CA GLN A 858 4.59 16.18 -6.07
C GLN A 858 5.27 17.54 -6.03
N LEU A 859 6.04 17.83 -4.97
CA LEU A 859 6.84 19.05 -4.85
C LEU A 859 7.91 19.17 -5.94
N LEU A 860 8.63 18.07 -6.24
CA LEU A 860 9.60 18.03 -7.33
C LEU A 860 8.93 18.39 -8.67
N ILE A 861 7.76 17.81 -8.95
CA ILE A 861 7.01 18.09 -10.19
C ILE A 861 6.56 19.56 -10.23
N ARG A 862 6.02 20.12 -9.14
CA ARG A 862 5.62 21.54 -9.06
C ARG A 862 6.81 22.47 -9.32
N ALA A 863 7.96 22.19 -8.72
CA ALA A 863 9.18 22.97 -8.91
C ALA A 863 9.67 22.92 -10.37
N LEU A 864 9.63 21.74 -11.00
CA LEU A 864 9.97 21.58 -12.42
C LEU A 864 9.00 22.36 -13.33
N VAL A 865 7.70 22.33 -13.05
CA VAL A 865 6.72 23.16 -13.78
C VAL A 865 7.04 24.65 -13.63
N ALA A 866 7.32 25.13 -12.42
CA ALA A 866 7.70 26.53 -12.19
C ALA A 866 8.99 26.90 -12.94
N ARG A 867 10.01 26.03 -12.90
CA ARG A 867 11.29 26.19 -13.60
C ARG A 867 11.09 26.30 -15.11
N PHE A 868 10.33 25.39 -15.73
CA PHE A 868 10.09 25.41 -17.19
C PHE A 868 9.16 26.53 -17.63
N TYR A 869 8.25 26.97 -16.75
CA TYR A 869 7.44 28.14 -17.02
C TYR A 869 8.31 29.40 -17.02
N GLN A 870 9.22 29.57 -16.07
CA GLN A 870 10.10 30.73 -16.09
C GLN A 870 11.09 30.73 -17.27
N ASP A 871 11.78 29.60 -17.49
CA ASP A 871 12.76 29.43 -18.57
C ASP A 871 12.49 28.12 -19.35
N PRO A 872 11.88 28.18 -20.53
CA PRO A 872 11.55 27.00 -21.33
C PRO A 872 12.79 26.17 -21.73
N TYR A 873 12.75 24.86 -21.45
CA TYR A 873 13.85 23.95 -21.75
C TYR A 873 13.76 23.41 -23.19
N ARG A 874 14.44 24.08 -24.13
CA ARG A 874 14.52 23.66 -25.55
C ARG A 874 15.93 23.21 -25.90
N LYS A 875 16.18 21.90 -25.83
CA LYS A 875 17.46 21.24 -26.16
C LYS A 875 17.22 20.08 -27.14
N PRO A 876 18.23 19.65 -27.92
CA PRO A 876 18.08 18.49 -28.81
C PRO A 876 17.98 17.19 -28.00
N LEU A 877 17.07 16.30 -28.42
CA LEU A 877 16.83 15.00 -27.77
C LEU A 877 18.07 14.09 -27.84
N VAL A 878 18.30 13.31 -26.79
CA VAL A 878 19.45 12.40 -26.67
C VAL A 878 19.11 11.01 -27.21
N ARG A 879 19.99 10.42 -28.00
CA ARG A 879 19.79 9.06 -28.54
C ARG A 879 20.45 8.02 -27.64
N TRP A 880 19.79 7.63 -26.55
CA TRP A 880 20.34 6.70 -25.56
C TRP A 880 20.64 5.29 -26.10
N GLY A 881 19.81 4.78 -27.01
CA GLY A 881 19.98 3.44 -27.57
C GLY A 881 19.98 2.36 -26.48
N THR A 882 20.88 1.38 -26.58
CA THR A 882 20.99 0.29 -25.59
C THR A 882 21.43 0.75 -24.20
N ALA A 883 22.02 1.96 -24.07
CA ALA A 883 22.43 2.50 -22.78
C ALA A 883 21.26 2.69 -21.81
N LEU A 884 20.03 2.87 -22.34
CA LEU A 884 18.81 3.00 -21.55
C LEU A 884 18.54 1.73 -20.73
N HIS A 885 18.69 0.55 -21.32
CA HIS A 885 18.49 -0.75 -20.66
C HIS A 885 19.80 -1.34 -20.09
N ASP A 886 20.92 -0.62 -20.15
CA ASP A 886 22.23 -0.99 -19.58
C ASP A 886 22.57 -0.09 -18.39
N LYS A 887 23.11 1.11 -18.69
CA LYS A 887 23.60 2.11 -17.74
C LYS A 887 22.47 2.67 -16.88
N TRP A 888 21.36 3.05 -17.51
CA TRP A 888 20.28 3.79 -16.85
C TRP A 888 19.32 2.91 -16.03
N MET A 889 19.61 1.62 -15.88
CA MET A 889 18.86 0.71 -14.99
C MET A 889 19.58 0.47 -13.65
N MET A 890 20.75 1.08 -13.46
CA MET A 890 21.58 0.96 -12.27
C MET A 890 21.36 2.13 -11.30
N PRO A 891 21.21 1.87 -9.98
CA PRO A 891 20.98 2.89 -8.97
C PRO A 891 22.05 3.99 -8.96
N HIS A 892 23.32 3.67 -9.15
CA HIS A 892 24.40 4.67 -9.12
C HIS A 892 24.20 5.77 -10.17
N PHE A 893 23.93 5.41 -11.42
CA PHE A 893 23.77 6.39 -12.50
C PHE A 893 22.45 7.13 -12.40
N ILE A 894 21.37 6.46 -11.98
CA ILE A 894 20.08 7.11 -11.69
C ILE A 894 20.26 8.15 -10.58
N TRP A 895 21.01 7.84 -9.53
CA TRP A 895 21.27 8.75 -8.43
C TRP A 895 22.12 9.95 -8.85
N GLN A 896 23.12 9.72 -9.71
CA GLN A 896 23.94 10.80 -10.28
C GLN A 896 23.10 11.74 -11.16
N ASP A 897 22.25 11.19 -12.03
CA ASP A 897 21.37 11.97 -12.90
C ASP A 897 20.31 12.76 -12.11
N LEU A 898 19.77 12.18 -11.04
CA LEU A 898 18.92 12.93 -10.12
C LEU A 898 19.68 14.11 -9.50
N ALA A 899 20.94 13.91 -9.08
CA ALA A 899 21.75 15.00 -8.54
C ALA A 899 21.91 16.14 -9.54
N ASP A 900 22.10 15.84 -10.83
CA ASP A 900 22.15 16.84 -11.90
C ASP A 900 20.83 17.60 -12.06
N VAL A 901 19.67 16.91 -11.97
CA VAL A 901 18.35 17.56 -11.94
C VAL A 901 18.22 18.53 -10.77
N LEU A 902 18.70 18.14 -9.58
CA LEU A 902 18.64 19.00 -8.39
C LEU A 902 19.61 20.19 -8.49
N VAL A 903 20.73 20.05 -9.20
CA VAL A 903 21.62 21.19 -9.49
C VAL A 903 20.89 22.20 -10.38
N ASP A 904 20.23 21.77 -11.45
CA ASP A 904 19.44 22.66 -12.31
C ASP A 904 18.34 23.38 -11.51
N LEU A 905 17.58 22.66 -10.68
CA LEU A 905 16.55 23.27 -9.83
C LEU A 905 17.13 24.31 -8.85
N ARG A 906 18.30 24.02 -8.25
CA ARG A 906 18.98 24.94 -7.33
C ARG A 906 19.43 26.22 -8.02
N GLU A 907 19.96 26.11 -9.24
CA GLU A 907 20.34 27.27 -10.06
C GLU A 907 19.14 28.16 -10.41
N HIS A 908 17.93 27.59 -10.45
CA HIS A 908 16.67 28.30 -10.69
C HIS A 908 15.92 28.72 -9.41
N GLY A 909 16.56 28.59 -8.24
CA GLY A 909 16.04 29.09 -6.96
C GLY A 909 15.31 28.07 -6.09
N PHE A 910 15.33 26.77 -6.45
CA PHE A 910 14.71 25.70 -5.68
C PHE A 910 15.77 24.79 -5.03
N ASP A 911 16.07 25.01 -3.74
CA ASP A 911 17.15 24.31 -3.04
C ASP A 911 16.70 22.96 -2.46
N PHE A 912 16.77 21.92 -3.30
CA PHE A 912 16.55 20.54 -2.88
C PHE A 912 17.81 19.91 -2.29
N ASP A 913 17.67 19.25 -1.15
CA ASP A 913 18.71 18.40 -0.56
C ASP A 913 18.62 16.99 -1.14
N LEU A 914 19.72 16.48 -1.69
CA LEU A 914 19.77 15.13 -2.28
C LEU A 914 19.41 14.05 -1.25
N ALA A 915 19.69 14.28 0.04
CA ALA A 915 19.33 13.37 1.12
C ALA A 915 17.81 13.18 1.26
N TRP A 916 16.97 14.12 0.80
CA TRP A 916 15.51 13.99 0.82
C TRP A 916 14.98 12.92 -0.16
N PHE A 917 15.82 12.44 -1.09
CA PHE A 917 15.45 11.39 -2.03
C PHE A 917 15.95 10.00 -1.61
N ALA A 918 16.72 9.90 -0.51
CA ALA A 918 17.26 8.62 -0.04
C ALA A 918 16.19 7.57 0.29
N PRO A 919 15.00 7.92 0.84
CA PRO A 919 13.91 6.95 1.01
C PRO A 919 13.42 6.33 -0.31
N PHE A 920 13.39 7.09 -1.42
CA PHE A 920 13.03 6.54 -2.74
C PHE A 920 14.11 5.61 -3.29
N LEU A 921 15.38 5.99 -3.09
CA LEU A 921 16.50 5.12 -3.48
C LEU A 921 16.42 3.78 -2.75
N GLU A 922 16.11 3.78 -1.45
CA GLU A 922 16.02 2.55 -0.68
C GLU A 922 14.74 1.74 -0.97
N PHE A 923 13.62 2.41 -1.27
CA PHE A 923 12.38 1.75 -1.71
C PHE A 923 12.54 1.07 -3.07
N ARG A 924 13.12 1.80 -4.06
CA ARG A 924 13.27 1.32 -5.44
C ARG A 924 14.46 0.37 -5.62
N PHE A 925 15.56 0.63 -4.92
CA PHE A 925 16.83 -0.09 -5.03
C PHE A 925 17.34 -0.53 -3.65
N PRO A 926 16.59 -1.40 -2.93
CA PRO A 926 16.93 -1.80 -1.58
C PRO A 926 18.34 -2.39 -1.50
N MET A 927 19.04 -2.07 -0.41
CA MET A 927 20.34 -2.64 -0.13
C MET A 927 20.19 -4.11 0.26
N ILE A 928 20.93 -4.99 -0.43
CA ILE A 928 20.95 -6.43 -0.14
C ILE A 928 21.95 -6.73 0.97
N GLY A 929 23.13 -6.13 0.89
CA GLY A 929 24.18 -6.33 1.89
C GLY A 929 25.50 -5.68 1.50
N GLU A 930 26.37 -5.56 2.49
CA GLU A 930 27.71 -5.02 2.33
C GLU A 930 28.76 -5.84 3.09
N VAL A 931 29.98 -5.86 2.56
CA VAL A 931 31.13 -6.53 3.17
C VAL A 931 32.39 -5.71 2.98
N ARG A 932 33.30 -5.78 3.95
CA ARG A 932 34.60 -5.10 3.93
C ARG A 932 35.72 -6.12 4.07
N TYR A 933 36.66 -6.12 3.13
CA TYR A 933 37.83 -7.01 3.11
C TYR A 933 39.10 -6.21 2.83
N GLU A 934 40.07 -6.27 3.75
CA GLU A 934 41.37 -5.58 3.65
C GLU A 934 41.31 -4.11 3.18
N GLY A 935 40.26 -3.38 3.58
CA GLY A 935 40.06 -1.98 3.21
C GLY A 935 39.23 -1.75 1.95
N THR A 936 38.98 -2.76 1.12
CA THR A 936 38.03 -2.69 0.01
C THR A 936 36.61 -2.97 0.50
N HIS A 937 35.66 -2.14 0.07
CA HIS A 937 34.25 -2.27 0.44
C HIS A 937 33.40 -2.64 -0.79
N LEU A 938 32.60 -3.70 -0.63
CA LEU A 938 31.72 -4.27 -1.63
C LEU A 938 30.29 -4.13 -1.15
N SER A 939 29.43 -3.51 -1.96
CA SER A 939 28.00 -3.39 -1.67
C SER A 939 27.16 -3.92 -2.83
N LEU A 940 26.08 -4.63 -2.50
CA LEU A 940 25.10 -5.15 -3.45
C LEU A 940 23.76 -4.43 -3.28
N ARG A 941 23.24 -3.84 -4.35
CA ARG A 941 21.89 -3.27 -4.39
C ARG A 941 21.05 -3.95 -5.47
N GLN A 942 19.75 -4.03 -5.24
CA GLN A 942 18.83 -4.38 -6.31
C GLN A 942 18.91 -3.32 -7.42
N ALA A 943 18.84 -3.74 -8.68
CA ALA A 943 18.75 -2.86 -9.85
C ALA A 943 17.47 -3.14 -10.64
N ILE A 944 17.14 -2.25 -11.58
CA ILE A 944 15.97 -2.42 -12.44
C ILE A 944 16.28 -3.45 -13.54
N GLU A 945 15.30 -4.28 -13.84
CA GLU A 945 15.32 -5.18 -14.98
C GLU A 945 13.98 -5.06 -15.72
N PRO A 946 13.98 -4.74 -17.03
CA PRO A 946 12.73 -4.67 -17.79
C PRO A 946 12.16 -6.08 -17.97
N TRP A 947 10.87 -6.25 -17.63
CA TRP A 947 10.15 -7.49 -17.92
C TRP A 947 9.42 -7.36 -19.24
N HIS A 948 9.59 -8.35 -20.11
CA HIS A 948 8.98 -8.33 -21.43
C HIS A 948 7.70 -9.14 -21.43
N VAL A 949 6.67 -8.62 -22.10
CA VAL A 949 5.47 -9.38 -22.43
C VAL A 949 5.83 -10.41 -23.50
N LEU A 950 5.43 -11.66 -23.28
CA LEU A 950 5.64 -12.80 -24.15
C LEU A 950 4.60 -12.84 -25.29
N GLY A 951 4.82 -13.76 -26.23
CA GLY A 951 3.85 -14.03 -27.30
C GLY A 951 2.48 -14.46 -26.74
N GLU A 952 1.43 -14.25 -27.54
CA GLU A 952 0.08 -14.67 -27.18
C GLU A 952 -0.02 -16.18 -27.05
N GLU A 953 -0.65 -16.65 -25.98
CA GLU A 953 -0.96 -18.06 -25.75
C GLU A 953 -2.48 -18.25 -25.71
N ALA A 954 -2.98 -19.28 -26.40
CA ALA A 954 -4.39 -19.65 -26.35
C ALA A 954 -4.70 -20.39 -25.05
N SER A 955 -5.63 -19.86 -24.27
CA SER A 955 -6.19 -20.47 -23.06
C SER A 955 -7.64 -20.89 -23.30
N GLY A 956 -8.18 -21.79 -22.47
CA GLY A 956 -9.54 -22.34 -22.62
C GLY A 956 -10.67 -21.31 -22.66
N GLY A 957 -10.43 -20.06 -22.26
CA GLY A 957 -11.38 -18.95 -22.27
C GLY A 957 -10.95 -17.69 -23.04
N GLY A 958 -9.80 -17.69 -23.74
CA GLY A 958 -9.30 -16.51 -24.46
C GLY A 958 -7.79 -16.52 -24.73
N THR A 959 -7.24 -15.41 -25.24
CA THR A 959 -5.79 -15.23 -25.39
C THR A 959 -5.18 -14.58 -24.16
N ALA A 960 -4.09 -15.15 -23.64
CA ALA A 960 -3.31 -14.61 -22.52
C ALA A 960 -1.94 -14.14 -23.01
N ARG A 961 -1.39 -13.11 -22.37
CA ARG A 961 -0.03 -12.62 -22.59
C ARG A 961 0.71 -12.62 -21.27
N TYR A 962 1.65 -13.55 -21.12
CA TYR A 962 2.46 -13.67 -19.90
C TYR A 962 3.59 -12.62 -19.88
N VAL A 963 4.02 -12.24 -18.68
CA VAL A 963 5.19 -11.37 -18.48
C VAL A 963 6.34 -12.23 -17.96
N ASP A 964 7.51 -12.14 -18.59
CA ASP A 964 8.70 -12.87 -18.13
C ASP A 964 9.39 -12.12 -16.98
N SER A 965 9.00 -12.45 -15.75
CA SER A 965 9.61 -11.97 -14.51
C SER A 965 10.72 -12.90 -13.97
N SER A 966 11.23 -13.82 -14.79
CA SER A 966 12.25 -14.79 -14.39
C SER A 966 13.67 -14.23 -14.29
N VAL A 967 13.89 -13.05 -14.87
CA VAL A 967 15.19 -12.38 -14.95
C VAL A 967 15.21 -11.20 -13.99
N GLU A 968 16.33 -11.08 -13.27
CA GLU A 968 16.59 -10.00 -12.33
C GLU A 968 17.98 -9.40 -12.56
N ARG A 969 18.21 -8.23 -11.97
CA ARG A 969 19.48 -7.50 -12.05
C ARG A 969 19.90 -6.98 -10.68
N LEU A 970 21.19 -7.10 -10.36
CA LEU A 970 21.82 -6.45 -9.22
C LEU A 970 22.84 -5.43 -9.69
N GLU A 971 23.00 -4.34 -8.95
CA GLU A 971 24.19 -3.49 -9.02
C GLU A 971 25.20 -3.95 -7.98
N VAL A 972 26.45 -4.02 -8.41
CA VAL A 972 27.60 -4.23 -7.56
C VAL A 972 28.47 -2.99 -7.59
N LYS A 973 28.79 -2.47 -6.41
CA LYS A 973 29.67 -1.32 -6.23
C LYS A 973 30.89 -1.71 -5.39
N LEU A 974 32.07 -1.36 -5.88
CA LEU A 974 33.34 -1.48 -5.17
C LEU A 974 33.91 -0.09 -4.87
N THR A 975 34.40 0.09 -3.64
CA THR A 975 35.11 1.30 -3.19
C THR A 975 36.44 0.90 -2.55
N ASP A 976 37.41 1.82 -2.60
CA ASP A 976 38.76 1.65 -2.05
C ASP A 976 39.48 0.37 -2.55
N PHE A 977 39.34 0.05 -3.84
CA PHE A 977 40.02 -1.09 -4.48
C PHE A 977 41.12 -0.65 -5.44
N ASN A 978 42.11 -1.53 -5.66
CA ASN A 978 43.16 -1.31 -6.65
C ASN A 978 42.79 -2.04 -7.96
N PRO A 979 42.41 -1.33 -9.05
CA PRO A 979 41.97 -1.94 -10.29
C PRO A 979 43.06 -2.73 -11.04
N SER A 980 44.34 -2.52 -10.70
CA SER A 980 45.45 -3.30 -11.27
C SER A 980 45.75 -4.60 -10.51
N ARG A 981 45.13 -4.80 -9.34
CA ARG A 981 45.37 -5.96 -8.47
C ARG A 981 44.10 -6.77 -8.22
N HIS A 982 42.99 -6.09 -7.89
CA HIS A 982 41.75 -6.73 -7.50
C HIS A 982 40.81 -6.89 -8.69
N VAL A 983 40.24 -8.08 -8.83
CA VAL A 983 39.21 -8.39 -9.83
C VAL A 983 38.01 -8.98 -9.12
N LEU A 984 36.84 -8.40 -9.37
CA LEU A 984 35.59 -8.97 -8.89
C LEU A 984 35.07 -10.00 -9.89
N THR A 985 34.67 -11.17 -9.38
CA THR A 985 34.00 -12.19 -10.18
C THR A 985 32.64 -12.55 -9.59
N CYS A 986 31.69 -12.92 -10.46
CA CYS A 986 30.40 -13.49 -10.06
C CYS A 986 30.26 -14.87 -10.72
N ASN A 987 30.04 -15.92 -9.91
CA ASN A 987 30.00 -17.31 -10.36
C ASN A 987 31.21 -17.69 -11.25
N GLY A 988 32.39 -17.15 -10.93
CA GLY A 988 33.64 -17.35 -11.65
C GLY A 988 33.88 -16.46 -12.88
N TYR A 989 32.90 -15.67 -13.34
CA TYR A 989 33.06 -14.77 -14.48
C TYR A 989 33.45 -13.36 -14.05
N LYS A 990 34.32 -12.70 -14.82
CA LYS A 990 34.73 -11.32 -14.56
C LYS A 990 33.54 -10.37 -14.64
N VAL A 991 33.34 -9.57 -13.60
CA VAL A 991 32.34 -8.47 -13.59
C VAL A 991 32.92 -7.25 -14.33
N PRO A 992 32.22 -6.65 -15.31
CA PRO A 992 32.71 -5.52 -16.10
C PRO A 992 32.57 -4.20 -15.33
N LEU A 993 33.36 -4.04 -14.26
CA LEU A 993 33.40 -2.84 -13.43
C LEU A 993 33.77 -1.59 -14.25
N GLN A 994 32.90 -0.59 -14.22
CA GLN A 994 33.08 0.72 -14.85
C GLN A 994 33.39 1.76 -13.78
N ALA A 995 34.41 2.59 -14.01
CA ALA A 995 34.80 3.63 -13.07
C ALA A 995 33.73 4.72 -12.98
N THR A 996 33.44 5.21 -11.77
CA THR A 996 32.42 6.24 -11.51
C THR A 996 32.93 7.67 -11.66
N GLY A 997 34.24 7.84 -11.88
CA GLY A 997 34.93 9.13 -11.87
C GLY A 997 35.63 9.43 -10.54
N VAL A 998 35.31 8.69 -9.48
CA VAL A 998 36.05 8.72 -8.20
C VAL A 998 37.17 7.66 -8.24
N PRO A 999 38.44 8.02 -7.97
CA PRO A 999 39.53 7.05 -7.94
C PRO A 999 39.26 5.94 -6.92
N GLY A 1000 39.39 4.68 -7.37
CA GLY A 1000 39.14 3.51 -6.51
C GLY A 1000 37.66 3.15 -6.34
N GLU A 1001 36.74 3.78 -7.08
CA GLU A 1001 35.31 3.45 -7.11
C GLU A 1001 34.88 2.97 -8.49
N ALA A 1002 34.15 1.85 -8.53
CA ALA A 1002 33.59 1.29 -9.76
C ALA A 1002 32.26 0.57 -9.52
N VAL A 1003 31.41 0.56 -10.55
CA VAL A 1003 30.08 -0.07 -10.53
C VAL A 1003 29.87 -0.96 -11.75
N ALA A 1004 29.06 -1.99 -11.60
CA ALA A 1004 28.59 -2.83 -12.70
C ALA A 1004 27.27 -3.50 -12.33
N ALA A 1005 26.52 -3.92 -13.35
CA ALA A 1005 25.33 -4.75 -13.16
C ALA A 1005 25.63 -6.23 -13.37
N VAL A 1006 24.90 -7.10 -12.67
CA VAL A 1006 24.84 -8.54 -12.91
C VAL A 1006 23.40 -8.92 -13.22
N ARG A 1007 23.15 -9.39 -14.44
CA ARG A 1007 21.86 -9.87 -14.92
C ARG A 1007 21.84 -11.39 -14.87
N TYR A 1008 20.81 -11.97 -14.27
CA TYR A 1008 20.73 -13.40 -14.01
C TYR A 1008 19.28 -13.90 -14.03
N ARG A 1009 19.12 -15.21 -14.26
CA ARG A 1009 17.83 -15.89 -14.11
C ARG A 1009 17.64 -16.32 -12.66
N ALA A 1010 16.60 -15.79 -12.02
CA ALA A 1010 16.28 -16.00 -10.61
C ALA A 1010 15.43 -17.27 -10.39
N TRP A 1011 14.47 -17.55 -11.26
CA TRP A 1011 13.61 -18.74 -11.23
C TRP A 1011 13.24 -19.20 -12.65
N GLN A 1012 12.53 -20.31 -12.82
CA GLN A 1012 12.22 -20.86 -14.15
C GLN A 1012 10.71 -21.10 -14.33
N PRO A 1013 9.97 -20.15 -14.93
CA PRO A 1013 8.57 -20.34 -15.26
C PRO A 1013 8.38 -21.32 -16.42
N PRO A 1014 7.17 -21.91 -16.56
CA PRO A 1014 6.82 -22.72 -17.72
C PRO A 1014 6.82 -21.90 -19.03
N SER A 1015 6.40 -20.62 -18.98
CA SER A 1015 6.48 -19.68 -20.10
C SER A 1015 7.51 -18.59 -19.78
N ALA A 1016 8.62 -18.55 -20.53
CA ALA A 1016 9.72 -17.61 -20.33
C ALA A 1016 10.51 -17.40 -21.63
N LEU A 1017 11.20 -16.27 -21.74
CA LEU A 1017 12.22 -16.10 -22.77
C LEU A 1017 13.35 -17.11 -22.52
N HIS A 1018 13.84 -17.76 -23.56
CA HIS A 1018 14.97 -18.70 -23.50
C HIS A 1018 14.80 -19.85 -22.47
N PRO A 1019 13.83 -20.76 -22.65
CA PRO A 1019 13.45 -21.76 -21.64
C PRO A 1019 14.55 -22.79 -21.29
N ARG A 1020 15.63 -22.88 -22.09
CA ARG A 1020 16.76 -23.79 -21.82
C ARG A 1020 17.81 -23.22 -20.86
N ILE A 1021 17.73 -21.93 -20.53
CA ILE A 1021 18.65 -21.29 -19.61
C ILE A 1021 18.21 -21.63 -18.19
N LYS A 1022 19.09 -22.26 -17.42
CA LYS A 1022 18.83 -22.64 -16.02
C LYS A 1022 18.88 -21.43 -15.08
N VAL A 1023 18.40 -21.63 -13.87
CA VAL A 1023 18.53 -20.69 -12.74
C VAL A 1023 20.02 -20.52 -12.38
N HIS A 1024 20.44 -19.29 -12.07
CA HIS A 1024 21.84 -18.96 -11.73
C HIS A 1024 22.07 -18.72 -10.24
N ALA A 1025 21.08 -18.96 -9.39
CA ALA A 1025 21.19 -18.82 -7.94
C ALA A 1025 21.83 -20.08 -7.28
N PRO A 1026 22.65 -19.93 -6.23
CA PRO A 1026 23.09 -18.66 -5.62
C PRO A 1026 24.11 -17.90 -6.48
N LEU A 1027 24.17 -16.58 -6.30
CA LEU A 1027 25.22 -15.72 -6.86
C LEU A 1027 26.37 -15.62 -5.87
N VAL A 1028 27.55 -16.08 -6.25
CA VAL A 1028 28.78 -16.03 -5.46
C VAL A 1028 29.67 -14.92 -5.99
N PHE A 1029 29.93 -13.90 -5.17
CA PHE A 1029 30.82 -12.80 -5.49
C PHE A 1029 32.17 -13.00 -4.82
N ASP A 1030 33.24 -13.04 -5.60
CA ASP A 1030 34.62 -13.19 -5.12
C ASP A 1030 35.46 -11.96 -5.45
N LEU A 1031 36.13 -11.41 -4.44
CA LEU A 1031 37.18 -10.40 -4.63
C LEU A 1031 38.53 -11.11 -4.78
N VAL A 1032 38.97 -11.29 -6.03
CA VAL A 1032 40.19 -12.05 -6.33
C VAL A 1032 41.40 -11.11 -6.37
N ASP A 1033 42.41 -11.44 -5.57
CA ASP A 1033 43.74 -10.85 -5.71
C ASP A 1033 44.51 -11.58 -6.81
N THR A 1034 44.73 -10.89 -7.92
CA THR A 1034 45.45 -11.45 -9.07
C THR A 1034 46.94 -11.69 -8.81
N TRP A 1035 47.54 -11.02 -7.83
CA TRP A 1035 48.96 -11.20 -7.49
C TRP A 1035 49.19 -12.48 -6.68
N HIS A 1036 48.26 -12.80 -5.77
CA HIS A 1036 48.29 -14.02 -4.97
C HIS A 1036 47.45 -15.17 -5.53
N GLN A 1037 46.68 -14.92 -6.59
CA GLN A 1037 45.79 -15.88 -7.25
C GLN A 1037 44.81 -16.54 -6.27
N ARG A 1038 44.25 -15.76 -5.34
CA ARG A 1038 43.31 -16.23 -4.31
C ARG A 1038 42.19 -15.21 -4.09
N SER A 1039 41.03 -15.71 -3.67
CA SER A 1039 39.95 -14.87 -3.15
C SER A 1039 40.38 -14.29 -1.80
N MET A 1040 40.27 -12.98 -1.64
CA MET A 1040 40.49 -12.27 -0.37
C MET A 1040 39.28 -12.39 0.57
N GLY A 1041 38.14 -12.77 0.00
CA GLY A 1041 36.84 -12.74 0.64
C GLY A 1041 35.76 -12.50 -0.40
N GLY A 1042 34.51 -12.60 0.03
CA GLY A 1042 33.37 -12.52 -0.86
C GLY A 1042 32.06 -12.83 -0.14
N CYS A 1043 30.97 -12.55 -0.82
CA CYS A 1043 29.62 -12.73 -0.30
C CYS A 1043 28.78 -13.56 -1.26
N THR A 1044 27.76 -14.20 -0.70
CA THR A 1044 26.82 -15.03 -1.47
C THR A 1044 25.42 -14.49 -1.32
N TYR A 1045 24.71 -14.40 -2.44
CA TYR A 1045 23.32 -13.98 -2.50
C TYR A 1045 22.42 -15.11 -3.00
N HIS A 1046 21.33 -15.36 -2.29
CA HIS A 1046 20.34 -16.37 -2.61
C HIS A 1046 19.02 -15.73 -3.08
N VAL A 1047 18.38 -16.35 -4.08
CA VAL A 1047 17.06 -15.89 -4.54
C VAL A 1047 15.95 -16.35 -3.60
N VAL A 1048 16.05 -17.59 -3.11
CA VAL A 1048 15.16 -18.19 -2.11
C VAL A 1048 15.94 -18.44 -0.81
N HIS A 1049 15.23 -18.78 0.26
CA HIS A 1049 15.88 -19.08 1.53
C HIS A 1049 16.94 -20.19 1.37
N PRO A 1050 18.18 -20.01 1.84
CA PRO A 1050 19.29 -20.93 1.58
C PRO A 1050 19.04 -22.36 2.10
N ALA A 1051 18.22 -22.50 3.13
CA ALA A 1051 17.83 -23.79 3.67
C ALA A 1051 16.66 -24.48 2.91
N GLY A 1052 16.30 -23.99 1.72
CA GLY A 1052 15.30 -24.63 0.85
C GLY A 1052 13.83 -24.32 1.20
N ARG A 1053 13.58 -23.36 2.11
CA ARG A 1053 12.24 -22.89 2.44
C ARG A 1053 11.70 -22.02 1.31
N ASN A 1054 10.68 -22.51 0.62
CA ASN A 1054 9.91 -21.71 -0.34
C ASN A 1054 8.65 -21.22 0.38
N TYR A 1055 8.50 -19.90 0.46
CA TYR A 1055 7.29 -19.31 1.04
C TYR A 1055 6.16 -19.40 0.01
N GLU A 1056 5.05 -19.99 0.41
CA GLU A 1056 3.81 -20.02 -0.38
C GLU A 1056 2.92 -18.79 -0.09
N THR A 1057 3.13 -18.16 1.07
CA THR A 1057 2.38 -16.98 1.52
C THR A 1057 3.24 -15.72 1.47
N PHE A 1058 2.59 -14.59 1.23
CA PHE A 1058 3.24 -13.29 1.32
C PHE A 1058 3.54 -12.94 2.78
N PRO A 1059 4.55 -12.09 3.04
CA PRO A 1059 4.83 -11.61 4.38
C PRO A 1059 3.61 -10.94 5.02
N VAL A 1060 3.34 -11.25 6.29
CA VAL A 1060 2.19 -10.68 7.03
C VAL A 1060 2.46 -9.23 7.45
N ASN A 1061 3.73 -8.85 7.59
CA ASN A 1061 4.14 -7.49 7.96
C ASN A 1061 5.56 -7.15 7.47
N ALA A 1062 5.94 -5.88 7.66
CA ALA A 1062 7.26 -5.36 7.25
C ALA A 1062 8.44 -6.05 7.96
N ASN A 1063 8.28 -6.48 9.21
CA ASN A 1063 9.32 -7.18 9.97
C ASN A 1063 9.63 -8.55 9.35
N GLU A 1064 8.60 -9.33 9.02
CA GLU A 1064 8.77 -10.60 8.33
C GLU A 1064 9.40 -10.38 6.94
N ALA A 1065 8.93 -9.38 6.19
CA ALA A 1065 9.46 -9.04 4.89
C ALA A 1065 10.96 -8.69 4.97
N GLU A 1066 11.38 -7.90 5.96
CA GLU A 1066 12.79 -7.59 6.20
C GLU A 1066 13.60 -8.83 6.57
N ALA A 1067 13.12 -9.67 7.50
CA ALA A 1067 13.80 -10.90 7.87
C ALA A 1067 14.02 -11.83 6.67
N ARG A 1068 13.01 -11.98 5.79
CA ARG A 1068 13.13 -12.76 4.54
C ARG A 1068 14.21 -12.20 3.60
N ARG A 1069 14.30 -10.87 3.46
CA ARG A 1069 15.35 -10.23 2.64
C ARG A 1069 16.74 -10.48 3.21
N MET A 1070 16.89 -10.39 4.53
CA MET A 1070 18.20 -10.52 5.18
C MET A 1070 18.72 -11.95 5.19
N ALA A 1071 17.85 -12.95 5.33
CA ALA A 1071 18.22 -14.36 5.26
C ALA A 1071 18.84 -14.78 3.91
N ARG A 1072 18.66 -13.97 2.86
CA ARG A 1072 19.16 -14.22 1.50
C ARG A 1072 20.59 -13.75 1.26
N PHE A 1073 21.18 -12.96 2.15
CA PHE A 1073 22.53 -12.44 2.00
C PHE A 1073 23.48 -13.03 3.04
N TRP A 1074 24.58 -13.63 2.56
CA TRP A 1074 25.66 -14.12 3.39
C TRP A 1074 26.93 -13.32 3.15
N ALA A 1075 27.50 -12.76 4.23
CA ALA A 1075 28.81 -12.11 4.21
C ALA A 1075 30.00 -13.10 4.09
N HIS A 1076 29.71 -14.35 3.75
CA HIS A 1076 30.64 -15.47 3.62
C HIS A 1076 30.21 -16.38 2.45
N GLY A 1077 30.93 -17.48 2.22
CA GLY A 1077 30.62 -18.43 1.14
C GLY A 1077 31.37 -18.19 -0.17
N HIS A 1078 32.47 -17.43 -0.12
CA HIS A 1078 33.38 -17.20 -1.24
C HIS A 1078 34.10 -18.48 -1.70
N SER A 1079 34.60 -18.47 -2.93
CA SER A 1079 35.28 -19.61 -3.54
C SER A 1079 36.61 -19.93 -2.85
N HIS A 1080 36.84 -21.22 -2.58
CA HIS A 1080 38.05 -21.71 -1.93
C HIS A 1080 39.11 -22.09 -2.97
N GLY A 1081 40.38 -21.93 -2.61
CA GLY A 1081 41.51 -22.42 -3.41
C GLY A 1081 42.15 -21.34 -4.30
N LYS A 1082 42.94 -21.81 -5.28
CA LYS A 1082 43.74 -20.96 -6.16
C LYS A 1082 42.95 -20.66 -7.44
N VAL A 1083 42.85 -19.39 -7.82
CA VAL A 1083 42.14 -18.93 -9.02
C VAL A 1083 43.16 -18.70 -10.13
N GLU A 1084 43.24 -19.63 -11.10
CA GLU A 1084 44.23 -19.56 -12.18
C GLU A 1084 43.72 -18.83 -13.43
N HIS A 1085 42.41 -18.93 -13.72
CA HIS A 1085 41.81 -18.33 -14.89
C HIS A 1085 40.46 -17.69 -14.55
N ILE A 1086 40.27 -16.44 -14.96
CA ILE A 1086 39.01 -15.71 -14.82
C ILE A 1086 38.45 -15.47 -16.23
N PRO A 1087 37.44 -16.23 -16.69
CA PRO A 1087 36.82 -16.03 -17.98
C PRO A 1087 36.08 -14.69 -18.06
N GLN A 1088 36.08 -14.09 -19.26
CA GLN A 1088 35.18 -12.98 -19.60
C GLN A 1088 33.90 -13.54 -20.24
N ALA A 1089 32.75 -12.97 -19.89
CA ALA A 1089 31.50 -13.35 -20.52
C ALA A 1089 31.43 -12.87 -21.99
N PRO A 1090 30.78 -13.62 -22.90
CA PRO A 1090 30.67 -13.25 -24.31
C PRO A 1090 29.60 -12.18 -24.58
N GLY A 1091 29.94 -11.20 -25.44
CA GLY A 1091 29.03 -10.19 -26.01
C GLY A 1091 29.04 -8.83 -25.30
N GLN A 1092 29.39 -7.75 -26.02
CA GLN A 1092 29.62 -6.40 -25.46
C GLN A 1092 28.55 -5.36 -25.84
N ASP A 1093 27.33 -5.77 -26.21
CA ASP A 1093 26.25 -4.79 -26.49
C ASP A 1093 25.81 -4.01 -25.23
N TYR A 1094 26.14 -4.56 -24.05
CA TYR A 1094 25.85 -4.02 -22.71
C TYR A 1094 27.16 -3.89 -21.90
N PRO A 1095 27.96 -2.82 -22.10
CA PRO A 1095 29.28 -2.67 -21.49
C PRO A 1095 29.29 -2.59 -19.96
N HIS A 1096 28.16 -2.27 -19.32
CA HIS A 1096 28.07 -2.15 -17.86
C HIS A 1096 27.49 -3.41 -17.19
N THR A 1097 27.00 -4.39 -17.96
CA THR A 1097 26.26 -5.53 -17.43
C THR A 1097 26.95 -6.86 -17.74
N LEU A 1098 27.20 -7.65 -16.70
CA LEU A 1098 27.48 -9.08 -16.81
C LEU A 1098 26.17 -9.85 -16.98
N ASP A 1099 25.87 -10.35 -18.18
CA ASP A 1099 24.71 -11.22 -18.41
C ASP A 1099 25.09 -12.70 -18.25
N LEU A 1100 24.81 -13.29 -17.08
CA LEU A 1100 25.11 -14.69 -16.79
C LEU A 1100 24.38 -15.67 -17.72
N ARG A 1101 23.27 -15.25 -18.32
CA ARG A 1101 22.53 -16.06 -19.29
C ARG A 1101 23.36 -16.34 -20.56
N ARG A 1102 24.36 -15.51 -20.86
CA ARG A 1102 25.32 -15.71 -21.96
C ARG A 1102 26.58 -16.46 -21.52
N ALA A 1103 26.90 -16.45 -20.22
CA ALA A 1103 28.16 -16.97 -19.70
C ALA A 1103 28.33 -18.48 -19.95
N GLY A 1104 27.24 -19.26 -19.97
CA GLY A 1104 27.26 -20.70 -20.28
C GLY A 1104 26.95 -21.05 -21.74
N VAL A 1105 26.74 -20.07 -22.62
CA VAL A 1105 26.40 -20.30 -24.03
C VAL A 1105 27.68 -20.32 -24.85
N ALA A 1106 28.01 -21.46 -25.43
CA ALA A 1106 29.16 -21.58 -26.33
C ALA A 1106 29.03 -20.54 -27.46
N SER A 1107 30.12 -19.87 -27.82
CA SER A 1107 30.17 -18.99 -29.00
C SER A 1107 29.83 -19.81 -30.24
N THR A 1108 28.58 -19.74 -30.70
CA THR A 1108 28.09 -20.56 -31.82
C THR A 1108 28.55 -20.07 -33.19
N GLY A 1109 29.30 -18.96 -33.25
CA GLY A 1109 29.65 -18.31 -34.52
C GLY A 1109 28.44 -17.74 -35.28
N LEU A 1110 27.30 -17.64 -34.60
CA LEU A 1110 26.11 -16.90 -35.03
C LEU A 1110 26.20 -15.44 -34.56
#